data_AF-B8J1S6-F1
#
_entry.id   AF-B8J1S6-F1
#
_cell.length_a   1.000
_cell.length_b   1.000
_cell.length_c   1.000
_cell.angle_alpha   90.00
_cell.angle_beta   90.00
_cell.angle_gamma   90.00
#
_symmetry.space_group_name_H-M   'P 1'
#
loop_
_entity.id
_entity.type
_entity.pdbx_description
1 polymer ?
#
loop_
_entity_poly.entity_id
_entity_poly.type
_entity_poly.pdbx_seq_one_letter_code
_entity_poly.pdbx_strand_id
1 'polypeptide(L)'
;MTAHNAHPPADMKQITAASGGPAFTFRRMAGLDQALLAEDAEWQGLKRLDPKLWMAMSCPVHGLEFDPQTLALLDADNDGRIRAKEILNAVDWVCRRVTRPSQLRLRRPDLPLDILRDDTPEGTELLAAARLVLEKTKAENTNSVSREQVATALSAAAGYAFNGDGVIPAASVDGQDAAVTAFITTGLTVVGGMRDDSGAPGLDAKLAATFRENLQAIRQWRHKTRQADLPLGKDTAEAWSLLQRLGPKLDDYFARCRMAAFAPQAVAALNEESELNPQDAGGAEIFSMENLARRPLARVAAGRALNLSAGINPAWEKDLRAFRRLFAPLLPPPADTGQALQMDEDGWHAIHDRFAPYAALLAEKPAFARAPENAGQFAAPGLPALALAPADDALGRAFLPLNPEEVADRLPDDALDALLAPATEEAFAAYVARDLAAPRMDALRDLEKLILLHANLYTLLMNFVSFADFYEPGNKAIFLAGTLYIDSRSCSLCVHVEDVDAHMRLAAQSHLCLLYCLCSRKDENGQEQTTTIAAALTAGTADDLVKGRHGVFVDNAGRVWDSTLLRVARNPISLREAMWAPYVRFAALVGEQLQKLVSTKDAAIANASSKMAGSLTDGKVEPAKATAAKQPFDIAKSAGIFAAVSVGISMVSASFTYIAKSLFSLGWWWPMALFVIFAVISGPSMIMAWFKLRRRSLGPLLDASGWAVNTGAPINLTMGKTLTAVGEMPPDAQRSLDDPYGLPARLGHPAARKFLVAVLAVLLLTAAGIGGYWAWRGELPFGIILGQQETGMPKAGADSGKQNGQPARTSQSGQAGQDTVKTPPASASPSPEAEKDKKQSHGQAPAAETEKNSGTSGQPQPAAKQTGGPLSELEALLPGRPASATAPQPPETQSK
;
A
#
# COMPACT_ATOMS: atom_id res chain seq x y z
N MET A 1 27.05 57.23 12.99
CA MET A 1 27.68 57.81 11.79
C MET A 1 28.32 56.65 11.04
N THR A 2 27.92 56.22 9.85
CA THR A 2 27.16 56.82 8.76
C THR A 2 26.57 55.67 7.94
N ALA A 3 25.32 55.80 7.54
CA ALA A 3 24.60 54.84 6.71
C ALA A 3 25.16 54.80 5.28
N HIS A 4 25.20 53.61 4.69
CA HIS A 4 25.19 53.44 3.23
C HIS A 4 24.07 52.46 2.86
N ASN A 5 22.96 53.06 2.41
CA ASN A 5 21.87 52.42 1.71
C ASN A 5 22.37 51.88 0.37
N ALA A 6 22.18 50.59 0.12
CA ALA A 6 22.18 50.02 -1.22
C ALA A 6 20.79 49.44 -1.48
N HIS A 7 20.08 50.04 -2.44
CA HIS A 7 18.80 49.58 -2.95
C HIS A 7 18.88 48.16 -3.53
N PRO A 8 17.84 47.32 -3.38
CA PRO A 8 17.71 46.10 -4.15
C PRO A 8 17.32 46.43 -5.62
N PRO A 9 17.78 45.65 -6.62
CA PRO A 9 17.40 45.87 -8.00
C PRO A 9 15.92 45.53 -8.22
N ALA A 10 15.21 46.49 -8.78
CA ALA A 10 13.84 46.41 -9.22
C ALA A 10 13.76 45.55 -10.49
N ASP A 11 13.26 44.32 -10.34
CA ASP A 11 12.59 43.57 -11.41
C ASP A 11 11.56 42.60 -10.79
N MET A 12 10.75 43.13 -9.86
CA MET A 12 9.43 42.55 -9.57
C MET A 12 8.46 43.16 -10.57
N LYS A 13 8.25 42.46 -11.69
CA LYS A 13 7.03 42.64 -12.48
C LYS A 13 5.86 42.38 -11.52
N GLN A 14 5.21 43.47 -11.09
CA GLN A 14 3.86 43.45 -10.56
C GLN A 14 2.99 42.74 -11.60
N ILE A 15 2.66 41.48 -11.32
CA ILE A 15 1.58 40.80 -12.00
C ILE A 15 0.32 41.49 -11.48
N THR A 16 -0.22 42.32 -12.36
CA THR A 16 -1.51 42.99 -12.27
C THR A 16 -2.57 42.10 -11.65
N ALA A 17 -3.15 42.57 -10.55
CA ALA A 17 -4.35 42.03 -9.95
C ALA A 17 -5.50 42.02 -10.98
N ALA A 18 -5.92 40.82 -11.36
CA ALA A 18 -7.21 40.58 -12.01
C ALA A 18 -7.66 39.13 -11.72
N SER A 19 -8.87 39.01 -11.16
CA SER A 19 -9.65 37.81 -10.78
C SER A 19 -9.33 37.14 -9.42
N GLY A 20 -10.28 37.28 -8.48
CA GLY A 20 -10.18 36.87 -7.07
C GLY A 20 -10.18 35.37 -6.84
N GLY A 21 -9.00 34.80 -6.66
CA GLY A 21 -8.78 33.49 -6.03
C GLY A 21 -7.75 33.60 -4.90
N PRO A 22 -7.73 32.64 -3.96
CA PRO A 22 -6.74 32.63 -2.89
C PRO A 22 -5.34 32.52 -3.48
N ALA A 23 -4.46 33.45 -3.10
CA ALA A 23 -3.05 33.39 -3.46
C ALA A 23 -2.38 32.35 -2.56
N PHE A 24 -1.84 31.28 -3.16
CA PHE A 24 -1.05 30.28 -2.43
C PHE A 24 0.36 30.79 -2.14
N THR A 25 0.81 30.59 -0.92
CA THR A 25 2.16 30.86 -0.45
C THR A 25 3.04 29.64 -0.69
N PHE A 26 4.05 29.83 -1.53
CA PHE A 26 5.08 28.83 -1.80
C PHE A 26 6.37 29.17 -1.08
N ARG A 27 7.04 28.16 -0.53
CA ARG A 27 8.40 28.25 0.02
C ARG A 27 9.32 27.28 -0.70
N ARG A 28 10.52 27.76 -1.03
CA ARG A 28 11.55 26.91 -1.63
C ARG A 28 12.20 26.02 -0.58
N MET A 29 12.04 24.70 -0.71
CA MET A 29 12.61 23.67 0.14
C MET A 29 13.41 22.68 -0.69
N ALA A 30 14.70 22.54 -0.39
CA ALA A 30 15.64 21.69 -1.14
C ALA A 30 15.67 21.88 -2.67
N GLY A 31 15.25 23.07 -3.16
CA GLY A 31 15.20 23.40 -4.59
C GLY A 31 13.84 23.19 -5.26
N LEU A 32 12.82 22.76 -4.52
CA LEU A 32 11.42 22.69 -4.98
C LEU A 32 10.59 23.80 -4.32
N ASP A 33 9.60 24.33 -5.03
CA ASP A 33 8.65 25.30 -4.47
C ASP A 33 7.43 24.54 -3.92
N GLN A 34 7.20 24.64 -2.60
CA GLN A 34 6.21 23.85 -1.87
C GLN A 34 5.16 24.74 -1.19
N ALA A 35 3.89 24.32 -1.22
CA ALA A 35 2.78 25.05 -0.59
C ALA A 35 2.78 24.89 0.95
N LEU A 36 2.51 25.97 1.68
CA LEU A 36 2.58 25.98 3.16
C LEU A 36 1.22 25.94 3.89
N LEU A 37 0.10 26.25 3.22
CA LEU A 37 -1.24 26.31 3.82
C LEU A 37 -1.27 27.12 5.15
N ALA A 38 -0.70 28.32 5.10
CA ALA A 38 -0.58 29.24 6.22
C ALA A 38 -1.87 30.01 6.52
N GLU A 39 -2.66 30.36 5.50
CA GLU A 39 -3.83 31.25 5.58
C GLU A 39 -5.14 30.49 5.32
N ASP A 40 -6.26 30.97 5.90
CA ASP A 40 -7.58 30.33 5.76
C ASP A 40 -8.01 30.16 4.29
N ALA A 41 -7.70 31.16 3.46
CA ALA A 41 -8.03 31.18 2.05
C ALA A 41 -7.33 30.05 1.27
N GLU A 42 -6.14 29.62 1.70
CA GLU A 42 -5.37 28.55 1.05
C GLU A 42 -5.96 27.17 1.35
N TRP A 43 -6.51 26.97 2.56
CA TRP A 43 -7.22 25.75 2.93
C TRP A 43 -8.51 25.60 2.12
N GLN A 44 -9.33 26.66 2.08
CA GLN A 44 -10.56 26.70 1.29
C GLN A 44 -10.26 26.55 -0.22
N GLY A 45 -9.11 27.07 -0.65
CA GLY A 45 -8.63 27.01 -2.02
C GLY A 45 -7.97 25.71 -2.42
N LEU A 46 -7.67 24.77 -1.52
CA LEU A 46 -6.78 23.63 -1.76
C LEU A 46 -7.16 22.80 -2.99
N LYS A 47 -8.46 22.65 -3.28
CA LYS A 47 -8.97 21.96 -4.49
C LYS A 47 -8.51 22.59 -5.82
N ARG A 48 -8.09 23.85 -5.80
CA ARG A 48 -7.56 24.59 -6.96
C ARG A 48 -6.06 24.37 -7.17
N LEU A 49 -5.34 23.89 -6.16
CA LEU A 49 -3.91 23.57 -6.28
C LEU A 49 -3.79 22.29 -7.13
N ASP A 50 -3.06 22.36 -8.24
CA ASP A 50 -2.84 21.19 -9.10
C ASP A 50 -2.17 20.07 -8.28
N PRO A 51 -2.80 18.88 -8.13
CA PRO A 51 -2.23 17.75 -7.39
C PRO A 51 -0.84 17.32 -7.88
N LYS A 52 -0.46 17.64 -9.13
CA LYS A 52 0.90 17.37 -9.65
C LYS A 52 1.99 18.18 -8.93
N LEU A 53 1.61 19.27 -8.25
CA LEU A 53 2.50 20.09 -7.44
C LEU A 53 2.67 19.54 -6.02
N TRP A 54 1.90 18.52 -5.63
CA TRP A 54 1.99 17.90 -4.32
C TRP A 54 3.17 16.93 -4.28
N MET A 55 3.74 16.73 -3.08
CA MET A 55 4.81 15.75 -2.86
C MET A 55 4.31 14.32 -3.05
N ALA A 56 3.15 13.98 -2.48
CA ALA A 56 2.54 12.66 -2.58
C ALA A 56 1.11 12.70 -3.15
N MET A 57 0.74 11.63 -3.86
CA MET A 57 -0.62 11.38 -4.35
C MET A 57 -1.35 10.35 -3.49
N SER A 58 -0.60 9.47 -2.81
CA SER A 58 -1.12 8.54 -1.82
C SER A 58 -0.07 8.17 -0.78
N CYS A 59 -0.50 7.81 0.42
CA CYS A 59 0.32 7.24 1.48
C CYS A 59 -0.38 6.03 2.13
N PRO A 60 0.37 5.07 2.70
CA PRO A 60 -0.22 3.94 3.42
C PRO A 60 -0.81 4.38 4.77
N VAL A 61 -1.73 3.59 5.32
CA VAL A 61 -2.23 3.79 6.71
C VAL A 61 -1.37 3.12 7.77
N HIS A 62 -0.44 2.25 7.37
CA HIS A 62 0.48 1.51 8.24
C HIS A 62 1.93 1.96 8.05
N GLY A 63 2.77 1.69 9.06
CA GLY A 63 4.21 2.05 9.02
C GLY A 63 4.47 3.55 9.13
N LEU A 64 3.48 4.33 9.57
CA LEU A 64 3.58 5.76 9.83
C LEU A 64 3.60 6.04 11.33
N GLU A 65 4.43 7.00 11.73
CA GLU A 65 4.53 7.55 13.08
C GLU A 65 3.48 8.64 13.26
N PHE A 66 2.22 8.23 13.28
CA PHE A 66 1.05 9.11 13.31
C PHE A 66 -0.12 8.47 14.07
N ASP A 67 -1.12 9.27 14.44
CA ASP A 67 -2.31 8.78 15.14
C ASP A 67 -3.12 7.80 14.25
N PRO A 68 -3.21 6.51 14.61
CA PRO A 68 -3.80 5.48 13.75
C PRO A 68 -5.30 5.67 13.55
N GLN A 69 -5.99 6.28 14.52
CA GLN A 69 -7.42 6.55 14.39
C GLN A 69 -7.71 7.65 13.39
N THR A 70 -6.89 8.71 13.36
CA THR A 70 -6.99 9.74 12.32
C THR A 70 -6.75 9.15 10.93
N LEU A 71 -5.80 8.22 10.78
CA LEU A 71 -5.58 7.54 9.50
C LEU A 71 -6.79 6.69 9.08
N ALA A 72 -7.35 5.91 10.02
CA ALA A 72 -8.56 5.11 9.77
C ALA A 72 -9.78 5.97 9.42
N LEU A 73 -9.90 7.18 9.99
CA LEU A 73 -10.97 8.13 9.65
C LEU A 73 -10.84 8.73 8.23
N LEU A 74 -9.62 8.75 7.68
CA LEU A 74 -9.33 9.30 6.36
C LEU A 74 -9.39 8.25 5.25
N ASP A 75 -9.09 7.00 5.56
CA ASP A 75 -9.26 5.83 4.68
C ASP A 75 -10.73 5.40 4.63
N ALA A 76 -11.53 6.12 3.84
CA ALA A 76 -12.98 5.98 3.86
C ALA A 76 -13.46 4.69 3.17
N ASP A 77 -12.67 4.15 2.23
CA ASP A 77 -12.96 2.89 1.53
C ASP A 77 -12.28 1.66 2.16
N ASN A 78 -11.48 1.85 3.21
CA ASN A 78 -10.71 0.82 3.92
C ASN A 78 -9.78 0.04 2.98
N ASP A 79 -9.20 0.69 1.98
CA ASP A 79 -8.24 0.08 1.05
C ASP A 79 -6.79 0.07 1.60
N GLY A 80 -6.58 0.66 2.79
CA GLY A 80 -5.30 0.76 3.47
C GLY A 80 -4.42 1.90 2.95
N ARG A 81 -4.96 2.80 2.12
CA ARG A 81 -4.22 3.92 1.50
C ARG A 81 -5.03 5.21 1.50
N ILE A 82 -4.42 6.26 2.04
CA ILE A 82 -4.98 7.61 1.96
C ILE A 82 -4.54 8.26 0.66
N ARG A 83 -5.48 8.69 -0.16
CA ARG A 83 -5.27 9.34 -1.46
C ARG A 83 -5.55 10.82 -1.41
N ALA A 84 -5.02 11.57 -2.38
CA ALA A 84 -5.23 13.02 -2.49
C ALA A 84 -6.73 13.42 -2.47
N LYS A 85 -7.63 12.61 -3.04
CA LYS A 85 -9.08 12.86 -3.01
C LYS A 85 -9.64 12.85 -1.58
N GLU A 86 -9.19 11.94 -0.73
CA GLU A 86 -9.66 11.83 0.66
C GLU A 86 -9.14 12.99 1.50
N ILE A 87 -7.88 13.41 1.28
CA ILE A 87 -7.33 14.63 1.87
C ILE A 87 -8.18 15.86 1.48
N LEU A 88 -8.51 16.01 0.20
CA LEU A 88 -9.37 17.11 -0.27
C LEU A 88 -10.77 17.06 0.34
N ASN A 89 -11.35 15.87 0.48
CA ASN A 89 -12.65 15.68 1.13
C ASN A 89 -12.59 16.05 2.61
N ALA A 90 -11.53 15.65 3.32
CA ALA A 90 -11.34 15.98 4.73
C ALA A 90 -11.17 17.49 4.94
N VAL A 91 -10.37 18.16 4.10
CA VAL A 91 -10.20 19.62 4.16
C VAL A 91 -11.50 20.36 3.86
N ASP A 92 -12.25 19.92 2.85
CA ASP A 92 -13.57 20.49 2.52
C ASP A 92 -14.57 20.31 3.67
N TRP A 93 -14.57 19.12 4.28
CA TRP A 93 -15.42 18.80 5.42
C TRP A 93 -15.11 19.70 6.62
N VAL A 94 -13.83 19.92 6.94
CA VAL A 94 -13.40 20.85 8.00
C VAL A 94 -13.79 22.30 7.67
N CYS A 95 -13.54 22.77 6.44
CA CYS A 95 -13.85 24.15 6.05
C CYS A 95 -15.36 24.50 6.11
N ARG A 96 -16.24 23.50 6.03
CA ARG A 96 -17.70 23.70 6.21
C ARG A 96 -18.13 23.86 7.67
N ARG A 97 -17.29 23.41 8.62
CA ARG A 97 -17.61 23.33 10.06
C ARG A 97 -16.78 24.29 10.92
N VAL A 98 -15.67 24.77 10.38
CA VAL A 98 -14.69 25.62 11.08
C VAL A 98 -14.58 27.01 10.42
N THR A 99 -14.59 28.07 11.22
CA THR A 99 -14.49 29.48 10.75
C THR A 99 -13.08 29.82 10.25
N ARG A 100 -12.05 29.34 10.96
CA ARG A 100 -10.62 29.65 10.72
C ARG A 100 -9.77 28.38 10.61
N PRO A 101 -9.79 27.67 9.46
CA PRO A 101 -9.04 26.41 9.30
C PRO A 101 -7.52 26.56 9.49
N SER A 102 -6.96 27.75 9.30
CA SER A 102 -5.54 28.03 9.57
C SER A 102 -5.14 27.84 11.04
N GLN A 103 -6.09 27.87 11.98
CA GLN A 103 -5.77 27.61 13.40
C GLN A 103 -5.35 26.17 13.68
N LEU A 104 -5.69 25.21 12.81
CA LEU A 104 -5.24 23.82 12.92
C LEU A 104 -3.70 23.72 12.86
N ARG A 105 -3.02 24.77 12.38
CA ARG A 105 -1.55 24.91 12.45
C ARG A 105 -0.99 24.82 13.87
N LEU A 106 -1.80 25.15 14.87
CA LEU A 106 -1.42 25.10 16.28
C LEU A 106 -1.34 23.66 16.83
N ARG A 107 -1.91 22.67 16.11
CA ARG A 107 -1.85 21.24 16.47
C ARG A 107 -2.29 20.97 17.92
N ARG A 108 -3.33 21.67 18.38
CA ARG A 108 -3.82 21.56 19.76
C ARG A 108 -4.71 20.32 19.90
N PRO A 109 -4.56 19.53 20.98
CA PRO A 109 -5.38 18.34 21.21
C PRO A 109 -6.83 18.70 21.56
N ASP A 110 -7.05 19.84 22.21
CA ASP A 110 -8.38 20.33 22.58
C ASP A 110 -8.95 21.24 21.49
N LEU A 111 -10.24 21.09 21.20
CA LEU A 111 -10.95 21.87 20.19
C LEU A 111 -11.59 23.11 20.84
N PRO A 112 -11.17 24.34 20.47
CA PRO A 112 -11.79 25.56 20.96
C PRO A 112 -13.20 25.75 20.37
N LEU A 113 -14.15 26.22 21.18
CA LEU A 113 -15.52 26.49 20.73
C LEU A 113 -15.62 27.68 19.76
N ASP A 114 -14.71 28.65 19.84
CA ASP A 114 -14.67 29.84 18.98
C ASP A 114 -14.23 29.55 17.54
N ILE A 115 -13.73 28.33 17.29
CA ILE A 115 -13.35 27.87 15.95
C ILE A 115 -14.55 27.34 15.16
N LEU A 116 -15.63 26.93 15.84
CA LEU A 116 -16.81 26.34 15.22
C LEU A 116 -17.67 27.41 14.53
N ARG A 117 -18.24 27.04 13.38
CA ARG A 117 -19.16 27.90 12.64
C ARG A 117 -20.53 27.96 13.30
N ASP A 118 -21.13 29.13 13.34
CA ASP A 118 -22.52 29.35 13.74
C ASP A 118 -23.40 29.81 12.55
N ASP A 119 -22.81 29.93 11.36
CA ASP A 119 -23.46 30.39 10.13
C ASP A 119 -23.86 29.26 9.17
N THR A 120 -23.45 28.01 9.45
CA THR A 120 -23.83 26.81 8.68
C THR A 120 -24.65 25.84 9.55
N PRO A 121 -25.63 25.12 8.98
CA PRO A 121 -26.40 24.14 9.76
C PRO A 121 -25.49 23.09 10.41
N GLU A 122 -24.49 22.59 9.67
CA GLU A 122 -23.53 21.61 10.19
C GLU A 122 -22.65 22.19 11.32
N GLY A 123 -22.28 23.46 11.23
CA GLY A 123 -21.53 24.14 12.28
C GLY A 123 -22.36 24.34 13.55
N THR A 124 -23.61 24.78 13.40
CA THR A 124 -24.52 25.01 14.54
C THR A 124 -24.82 23.71 15.30
N GLU A 125 -24.98 22.60 14.58
CA GLU A 125 -25.18 21.28 15.20
C GLU A 125 -23.94 20.83 16.00
N LEU A 126 -22.74 21.01 15.44
CA LEU A 126 -21.47 20.71 16.13
C LEU A 126 -21.26 21.59 17.37
N LEU A 127 -21.61 22.87 17.28
CA LEU A 127 -21.50 23.80 18.38
C LEU A 127 -22.49 23.43 19.50
N ALA A 128 -23.71 23.03 19.16
CA ALA A 128 -24.67 22.50 20.12
C ALA A 128 -24.17 21.21 20.77
N ALA A 129 -23.61 20.27 19.99
CA ALA A 129 -23.03 19.03 20.50
C ALA A 129 -21.85 19.31 21.46
N ALA A 130 -20.96 20.23 21.10
CA ALA A 130 -19.83 20.62 21.93
C ALA A 130 -20.26 21.25 23.27
N ARG A 131 -21.28 22.14 23.25
CA ARG A 131 -21.86 22.71 24.48
C ARG A 131 -22.51 21.64 25.35
N LEU A 132 -23.21 20.69 24.75
CA LEU A 132 -23.85 19.59 25.48
C LEU A 132 -22.81 18.67 26.15
N VAL A 133 -21.69 18.37 25.48
CA VAL A 133 -20.58 17.61 26.09
C VAL A 133 -20.05 18.33 27.32
N LEU A 134 -19.89 19.66 27.26
CA LEU A 134 -19.43 20.47 28.41
C LEU A 134 -20.43 20.49 29.56
N GLU A 135 -21.73 20.59 29.27
CA GLU A 135 -22.80 20.50 30.27
C GLU A 135 -22.76 19.12 30.97
N LYS A 136 -22.72 18.03 30.19
CA LYS A 136 -22.73 16.65 30.73
C LYS A 136 -21.47 16.33 31.53
N THR A 137 -20.34 16.91 31.17
CA THR A 137 -19.07 16.73 31.90
C THR A 137 -18.88 17.75 33.04
N LYS A 138 -19.89 18.59 33.33
CA LYS A 138 -19.85 19.64 34.37
C LYS A 138 -18.72 20.65 34.18
N ALA A 139 -18.37 20.94 32.93
CA ALA A 139 -17.28 21.81 32.52
C ALA A 139 -17.78 23.07 31.77
N GLU A 140 -18.98 23.56 32.08
CA GLU A 140 -19.69 24.66 31.40
C GLU A 140 -18.88 25.97 31.25
N ASN A 141 -17.93 26.23 32.15
CA ASN A 141 -17.08 27.42 32.12
C ASN A 141 -15.86 27.30 31.19
N THR A 142 -15.71 26.16 30.50
CA THR A 142 -14.55 25.87 29.65
C THR A 142 -14.86 26.19 28.20
N ASN A 143 -13.97 26.92 27.51
CA ASN A 143 -14.16 27.32 26.11
C ASN A 143 -13.56 26.32 25.09
N SER A 144 -13.24 25.09 25.52
CA SER A 144 -12.66 24.05 24.68
C SER A 144 -13.13 22.67 25.12
N VAL A 145 -13.28 21.77 24.15
CA VAL A 145 -13.69 20.37 24.37
C VAL A 145 -12.51 19.44 24.10
N SER A 146 -12.25 18.52 25.03
CA SER A 146 -11.22 17.50 24.88
C SER A 146 -11.79 16.21 24.29
N ARG A 147 -10.91 15.40 23.71
CA ARG A 147 -11.27 14.09 23.17
C ARG A 147 -11.87 13.15 24.22
N GLU A 148 -11.31 13.15 25.44
CA GLU A 148 -11.78 12.30 26.55
C GLU A 148 -13.21 12.63 26.97
N GLN A 149 -13.57 13.93 26.96
CA GLN A 149 -14.92 14.39 27.25
C GLN A 149 -15.93 13.89 26.21
N VAL A 150 -15.59 13.98 24.92
CA VAL A 150 -16.44 13.47 23.84
C VAL A 150 -16.55 11.96 23.87
N ALA A 151 -15.45 11.24 24.10
CA ALA A 151 -15.47 9.78 24.24
C ALA A 151 -16.36 9.33 25.42
N THR A 152 -16.31 10.06 26.54
CA THR A 152 -17.19 9.81 27.70
C THR A 152 -18.65 10.08 27.34
N ALA A 153 -18.94 11.16 26.63
CA ALA A 153 -20.29 11.47 26.17
C ALA A 153 -20.81 10.43 25.17
N LEU A 154 -19.99 9.97 24.21
CA LEU A 154 -20.31 8.90 23.27
C LEU A 154 -20.55 7.56 23.99
N SER A 155 -19.70 7.21 24.96
CA SER A 155 -19.89 5.99 25.76
C SER A 155 -21.15 6.04 26.61
N ALA A 156 -21.49 7.21 27.17
CA ALA A 156 -22.75 7.38 27.89
C ALA A 156 -23.94 7.25 26.94
N ALA A 157 -23.84 7.86 25.75
CA ALA A 157 -24.89 7.91 24.76
C ALA A 157 -25.14 6.57 24.03
N ALA A 158 -24.13 5.70 23.89
CA ALA A 158 -24.25 4.37 23.29
C ALA A 158 -25.22 3.42 24.03
N GLY A 159 -25.60 3.74 25.27
CA GLY A 159 -26.60 2.99 26.04
C GLY A 159 -28.03 3.55 25.95
N TYR A 160 -28.26 4.64 25.21
CA TYR A 160 -29.58 5.27 25.10
C TYR A 160 -30.36 4.69 23.92
N ALA A 161 -31.65 4.42 24.15
CA ALA A 161 -32.60 3.98 23.12
C ALA A 161 -32.94 5.08 22.10
N PHE A 162 -32.61 6.33 22.42
CA PHE A 162 -32.91 7.53 21.64
C PHE A 162 -31.60 8.24 21.29
N ASN A 163 -31.34 8.40 20.00
CA ASN A 163 -30.07 8.86 19.44
C ASN A 163 -30.18 10.17 18.64
N GLY A 164 -31.38 10.72 18.47
CA GLY A 164 -31.60 12.05 17.89
C GLY A 164 -31.75 12.11 16.37
N ASP A 165 -31.81 10.97 15.68
CA ASP A 165 -31.96 10.91 14.22
C ASP A 165 -33.42 10.97 13.75
N GLY A 166 -34.39 10.85 14.66
CA GLY A 166 -35.83 10.85 14.40
C GLY A 166 -36.35 9.53 13.81
N VAL A 167 -35.52 8.49 13.79
CA VAL A 167 -35.85 7.13 13.36
C VAL A 167 -36.07 6.28 14.62
N ILE A 168 -37.21 5.60 14.70
CA ILE A 168 -37.53 4.79 15.88
C ILE A 168 -37.48 3.31 15.51
N PRO A 169 -36.45 2.57 15.96
CA PRO A 169 -36.43 1.11 15.90
C PRO A 169 -37.46 0.49 16.86
N ALA A 170 -37.96 -0.69 16.51
CA ALA A 170 -38.88 -1.43 17.38
C ALA A 170 -38.26 -1.78 18.76
N ALA A 171 -36.93 -1.88 18.83
CA ALA A 171 -36.19 -2.17 20.05
C ALA A 171 -36.08 -0.98 21.02
N SER A 172 -36.31 0.26 20.54
CA SER A 172 -36.22 1.48 21.35
C SER A 172 -37.53 1.84 22.07
N VAL A 173 -38.61 1.12 21.75
CA VAL A 173 -39.94 1.31 22.36
C VAL A 173 -40.01 0.59 23.70
N ASP A 174 -40.59 1.23 24.71
CA ASP A 174 -40.78 0.61 26.03
C ASP A 174 -41.66 -0.64 25.90
N GLY A 175 -41.29 -1.75 26.54
CA GLY A 175 -41.99 -3.04 26.40
C GLY A 175 -43.46 -3.05 26.84
N GLN A 176 -43.95 -1.95 27.42
CA GLN A 176 -45.36 -1.74 27.78
C GLN A 176 -46.20 -1.22 26.59
N ASP A 177 -45.57 -0.60 25.60
CA ASP A 177 -46.22 0.00 24.43
C ASP A 177 -46.25 -0.95 23.22
N ALA A 178 -46.84 -2.14 23.43
CA ALA A 178 -46.93 -3.18 22.40
C ALA A 178 -47.61 -2.71 21.10
N ALA A 179 -48.52 -1.73 21.18
CA ALA A 179 -49.17 -1.12 20.02
C ALA A 179 -48.17 -0.37 19.11
N VAL A 180 -47.21 0.36 19.69
CA VAL A 180 -46.20 1.11 18.92
C VAL A 180 -45.16 0.14 18.34
N THR A 181 -44.76 -0.88 19.08
CA THR A 181 -43.88 -1.95 18.56
C THR A 181 -44.52 -2.68 17.38
N ALA A 182 -45.81 -3.01 17.47
CA ALA A 182 -46.58 -3.61 16.38
C ALA A 182 -46.70 -2.65 15.18
N PHE A 183 -46.90 -1.36 15.43
CA PHE A 183 -46.93 -0.32 14.39
C PHE A 183 -45.62 -0.23 13.62
N ILE A 184 -44.48 -0.18 14.32
CA ILE A 184 -43.16 -0.13 13.68
C ILE A 184 -42.89 -1.43 12.90
N THR A 185 -43.09 -2.59 13.53
CA THR A 185 -42.82 -3.89 12.91
C THR A 185 -43.65 -4.11 11.66
N THR A 186 -44.95 -3.75 11.71
CA THR A 186 -45.84 -3.85 10.54
C THR A 186 -45.46 -2.83 9.48
N GLY A 187 -45.16 -1.59 9.85
CA GLY A 187 -44.72 -0.56 8.92
C GLY A 187 -43.45 -0.97 8.15
N LEU A 188 -42.46 -1.56 8.82
CA LEU A 188 -41.26 -2.10 8.17
C LEU A 188 -41.60 -3.12 7.07
N THR A 189 -42.62 -3.95 7.26
CA THR A 189 -43.04 -4.96 6.29
C THR A 189 -43.95 -4.44 5.17
N VAL A 190 -44.56 -3.26 5.33
CA VAL A 190 -45.50 -2.69 4.34
C VAL A 190 -44.85 -1.56 3.54
N VAL A 191 -44.11 -0.65 4.19
CA VAL A 191 -43.46 0.50 3.53
C VAL A 191 -41.94 0.40 3.48
N GLY A 192 -41.33 -0.46 4.31
CA GLY A 192 -39.87 -0.49 4.50
C GLY A 192 -39.44 0.36 5.69
N GLY A 193 -38.14 0.68 5.77
CA GLY A 193 -37.59 1.41 6.91
C GLY A 193 -36.36 2.25 6.58
N MET A 194 -36.09 3.19 7.49
CA MET A 194 -34.83 3.93 7.55
C MET A 194 -33.82 3.15 8.38
N ARG A 195 -32.53 3.47 8.18
CA ARG A 195 -31.46 2.97 9.03
C ARG A 195 -31.24 3.99 10.14
N ASP A 196 -31.44 3.53 11.36
CA ASP A 196 -31.11 4.25 12.59
C ASP A 196 -29.59 4.34 12.79
N ASP A 197 -29.10 5.29 13.60
CA ASP A 197 -27.67 5.45 13.92
C ASP A 197 -27.04 4.24 14.65
N SER A 198 -27.87 3.37 15.25
CA SER A 198 -27.46 2.05 15.77
C SER A 198 -27.31 0.99 14.67
N GLY A 199 -27.77 1.27 13.46
CA GLY A 199 -27.83 0.36 12.32
C GLY A 199 -29.11 -0.46 12.23
N ALA A 200 -30.01 -0.37 13.21
CA ALA A 200 -31.29 -1.08 13.21
C ALA A 200 -32.30 -0.46 12.22
N PRO A 201 -33.23 -1.25 11.65
CA PRO A 201 -34.33 -0.72 10.86
C PRO A 201 -35.38 -0.06 11.76
N GLY A 202 -35.81 1.15 11.40
CA GLY A 202 -36.85 1.90 12.09
C GLY A 202 -37.74 2.71 11.15
N LEU A 203 -38.74 3.38 11.73
CA LEU A 203 -39.62 4.31 11.02
C LEU A 203 -39.34 5.74 11.47
N ASP A 204 -39.28 6.67 10.51
CA ASP A 204 -39.32 8.11 10.76
C ASP A 204 -40.77 8.62 10.65
N ALA A 205 -40.99 9.90 10.98
CA ALA A 205 -42.32 10.51 10.90
C ALA A 205 -42.91 10.46 9.48
N LYS A 206 -42.09 10.59 8.43
CA LYS A 206 -42.55 10.61 7.03
C LYS A 206 -43.00 9.23 6.55
N LEU A 207 -42.24 8.18 6.83
CA LEU A 207 -42.63 6.80 6.53
C LEU A 207 -43.81 6.36 7.38
N ALA A 208 -43.90 6.79 8.64
CA ALA A 208 -45.06 6.51 9.50
C ALA A 208 -46.35 7.12 8.92
N ALA A 209 -46.29 8.35 8.40
CA ALA A 209 -47.42 8.98 7.70
C ALA A 209 -47.80 8.19 6.43
N THR A 210 -46.81 7.86 5.60
CA THR A 210 -47.01 7.04 4.37
C THR A 210 -47.63 5.68 4.69
N PHE A 211 -47.19 5.04 5.78
CA PHE A 211 -47.73 3.77 6.24
C PHE A 211 -49.20 3.90 6.64
N ARG A 212 -49.56 4.94 7.39
CA ARG A 212 -50.96 5.21 7.76
C ARG A 212 -51.84 5.48 6.55
N GLU A 213 -51.38 6.25 5.57
CA GLU A 213 -52.10 6.48 4.31
C GLU A 213 -52.38 5.16 3.58
N ASN A 214 -51.37 4.27 3.51
CA ASN A 214 -51.53 2.94 2.91
C ASN A 214 -52.56 2.08 3.66
N LEU A 215 -52.52 2.06 4.99
CA LEU A 215 -53.50 1.35 5.81
C LEU A 215 -54.92 1.91 5.66
N GLN A 216 -55.07 3.22 5.56
CA GLN A 216 -56.36 3.87 5.31
C GLN A 216 -56.91 3.49 3.92
N ALA A 217 -56.06 3.48 2.90
CA ALA A 217 -56.44 3.04 1.55
C ALA A 217 -56.92 1.58 1.55
N ILE A 218 -56.23 0.68 2.26
CA ILE A 218 -56.67 -0.72 2.43
C ILE A 218 -58.02 -0.78 3.13
N ARG A 219 -58.19 -0.05 4.24
CA ARG A 219 -59.45 -0.02 5.00
C ARG A 219 -60.62 0.46 4.14
N GLN A 220 -60.42 1.54 3.38
CA GLN A 220 -61.43 2.09 2.47
C GLN A 220 -61.78 1.09 1.37
N TRP A 221 -60.78 0.46 0.75
CA TRP A 221 -60.99 -0.58 -0.26
C TRP A 221 -61.76 -1.78 0.31
N ARG A 222 -61.35 -2.33 1.47
CA ARG A 222 -62.07 -3.42 2.16
C ARG A 222 -63.52 -3.07 2.49
N HIS A 223 -63.78 -1.81 2.85
CA HIS A 223 -65.13 -1.32 3.13
C HIS A 223 -65.98 -1.25 1.85
N LYS A 224 -65.43 -0.67 0.76
CA LYS A 224 -66.10 -0.66 -0.56
C LYS A 224 -66.43 -2.08 -1.05
N THR A 225 -65.48 -3.01 -0.93
CA THR A 225 -65.66 -4.43 -1.34
C THR A 225 -66.76 -5.14 -0.57
N ARG A 226 -66.95 -4.83 0.72
CA ARG A 226 -68.04 -5.39 1.53
C ARG A 226 -69.42 -4.82 1.21
N GLN A 227 -69.47 -3.57 0.74
CA GLN A 227 -70.72 -2.87 0.41
C GLN A 227 -71.14 -3.05 -1.04
N ALA A 228 -70.27 -3.57 -1.91
CA ALA A 228 -70.57 -3.78 -3.31
C ALA A 228 -71.69 -4.81 -3.50
N ASP A 229 -72.52 -4.57 -4.52
CA ASP A 229 -73.49 -5.58 -4.98
C ASP A 229 -72.73 -6.76 -5.59
N LEU A 230 -72.69 -7.87 -4.88
CA LEU A 230 -71.95 -9.07 -5.26
C LEU A 230 -72.83 -9.93 -6.19
N PRO A 231 -72.41 -10.20 -7.45
CA PRO A 231 -73.19 -10.96 -8.44
C PRO A 231 -73.82 -12.27 -7.96
N LEU A 232 -73.14 -12.97 -7.05
CA LEU A 232 -73.55 -14.26 -6.49
C LEU A 232 -73.51 -14.25 -4.95
N GLY A 233 -73.59 -13.09 -4.31
CA GLY A 233 -73.47 -12.98 -2.85
C GLY A 233 -72.14 -13.55 -2.34
N LYS A 234 -72.20 -14.46 -1.36
CA LYS A 234 -71.02 -15.08 -0.70
C LYS A 234 -70.13 -15.89 -1.66
N ASP A 235 -70.71 -16.42 -2.73
CA ASP A 235 -70.01 -17.30 -3.68
C ASP A 235 -69.23 -16.50 -4.74
N THR A 236 -69.38 -15.17 -4.78
CA THR A 236 -68.79 -14.30 -5.81
C THR A 236 -67.27 -14.40 -5.88
N ALA A 237 -66.56 -14.50 -4.74
CA ALA A 237 -65.10 -14.60 -4.73
C ALA A 237 -64.60 -15.95 -5.27
N GLU A 238 -65.28 -17.05 -4.93
CA GLU A 238 -64.99 -18.39 -5.47
C GLU A 238 -65.29 -18.42 -6.98
N ALA A 239 -66.43 -17.86 -7.38
CA ALA A 239 -66.86 -17.75 -8.76
C ALA A 239 -65.90 -16.89 -9.61
N TRP A 240 -65.40 -15.77 -9.07
CA TRP A 240 -64.42 -14.93 -9.74
C TRP A 240 -63.07 -15.65 -9.94
N SER A 241 -62.59 -16.36 -8.93
CA SER A 241 -61.37 -17.17 -9.03
C SER A 241 -61.49 -18.24 -10.11
N LEU A 242 -62.68 -18.83 -10.24
CA LEU A 242 -62.99 -19.79 -11.31
C LEU A 242 -63.11 -19.10 -12.68
N LEU A 243 -63.71 -17.91 -12.74
CA LEU A 243 -63.83 -17.10 -13.95
C LEU A 243 -62.46 -16.70 -14.51
N GLN A 244 -61.52 -16.30 -13.66
CA GLN A 244 -60.14 -15.98 -14.06
C GLN A 244 -59.41 -17.18 -14.69
N ARG A 245 -59.74 -18.40 -14.25
CA ARG A 245 -59.15 -19.63 -14.78
C ARG A 245 -59.82 -20.12 -16.06
N LEU A 246 -61.15 -20.14 -16.10
CA LEU A 246 -61.94 -20.63 -17.24
C LEU A 246 -62.15 -19.59 -18.33
N GLY A 247 -62.11 -18.29 -18.01
CA GLY A 247 -62.41 -17.19 -18.92
C GLY A 247 -61.62 -17.24 -20.22
N PRO A 248 -60.27 -17.30 -20.17
CA PRO A 248 -59.46 -17.41 -21.39
C PRO A 248 -59.80 -18.63 -22.25
N LYS A 249 -60.27 -19.72 -21.64
CA LYS A 249 -60.67 -20.94 -22.34
C LYS A 249 -62.06 -20.87 -22.95
N LEU A 250 -62.98 -20.17 -22.28
CA LEU A 250 -64.32 -19.88 -22.81
C LEU A 250 -64.22 -18.89 -23.98
N ASP A 251 -63.40 -17.85 -23.85
CA ASP A 251 -63.09 -16.90 -24.92
C ASP A 251 -62.46 -17.60 -26.13
N ASP A 252 -61.46 -18.46 -25.91
CA ASP A 252 -60.84 -19.27 -26.98
C ASP A 252 -61.87 -20.19 -27.66
N TYR A 253 -62.73 -20.88 -26.90
CA TYR A 253 -63.76 -21.75 -27.47
C TYR A 253 -64.71 -20.99 -28.40
N PHE A 254 -65.28 -19.88 -27.95
CA PHE A 254 -66.20 -19.10 -28.77
C PHE A 254 -65.48 -18.41 -29.94
N ALA A 255 -64.24 -17.94 -29.76
CA ALA A 255 -63.42 -17.43 -30.87
C ALA A 255 -63.18 -18.47 -31.96
N ARG A 256 -62.89 -19.73 -31.57
CA ARG A 256 -62.76 -20.85 -32.50
C ARG A 256 -64.10 -21.20 -33.15
N CYS A 257 -65.24 -21.12 -32.44
CA CYS A 257 -66.57 -21.31 -33.04
C CYS A 257 -66.91 -20.23 -34.08
N ARG A 258 -66.54 -18.97 -33.85
CA ARG A 258 -66.65 -17.89 -34.84
C ARG A 258 -65.76 -18.13 -36.06
N MET A 259 -64.50 -18.54 -35.83
CA MET A 259 -63.58 -18.89 -36.91
C MET A 259 -64.08 -20.08 -37.74
N ALA A 260 -64.67 -21.09 -37.09
CA ALA A 260 -65.29 -22.23 -37.74
C ALA A 260 -66.50 -21.83 -38.62
N ALA A 261 -67.24 -20.79 -38.24
CA ALA A 261 -68.33 -20.23 -39.05
C ALA A 261 -67.80 -19.44 -40.26
N PHE A 262 -66.69 -18.70 -40.08
CA PHE A 262 -66.05 -17.92 -41.14
C PHE A 262 -65.30 -18.78 -42.17
N ALA A 263 -64.58 -19.81 -41.70
CA ALA A 263 -63.76 -20.70 -42.50
C ALA A 263 -64.07 -22.18 -42.15
N PRO A 264 -65.14 -22.77 -42.72
CA PRO A 264 -65.55 -24.15 -42.42
C PRO A 264 -64.45 -25.19 -42.70
N GLN A 265 -63.57 -24.93 -43.68
CA GLN A 265 -62.42 -25.78 -43.99
C GLN A 265 -61.37 -25.86 -42.87
N ALA A 266 -61.36 -24.90 -41.93
CA ALA A 266 -60.41 -24.87 -40.82
C ALA A 266 -60.86 -25.67 -39.60
N VAL A 267 -62.08 -26.22 -39.57
CA VAL A 267 -62.67 -26.88 -38.37
C VAL A 267 -61.80 -28.02 -37.83
N ALA A 268 -61.19 -28.83 -38.69
CA ALA A 268 -60.30 -29.92 -38.26
C ALA A 268 -59.02 -29.38 -37.58
N ALA A 269 -58.45 -28.31 -38.13
CA ALA A 269 -57.29 -27.64 -37.54
C ALA A 269 -57.64 -26.90 -36.24
N LEU A 270 -58.81 -26.26 -36.17
CA LEU A 270 -59.31 -25.56 -34.97
C LEU A 270 -59.61 -26.52 -33.81
N ASN A 271 -59.92 -27.79 -34.09
CA ASN A 271 -60.05 -28.85 -33.09
C ASN A 271 -58.72 -29.58 -32.82
N GLU A 272 -57.63 -29.18 -33.49
CA GLU A 272 -56.30 -29.80 -33.37
C GLU A 272 -56.34 -31.31 -33.66
N GLU A 273 -57.17 -31.73 -34.63
CA GLU A 273 -57.40 -33.13 -34.97
C GLU A 273 -56.18 -33.78 -35.63
N SER A 274 -55.34 -32.99 -36.31
CA SER A 274 -54.10 -33.45 -36.94
C SER A 274 -53.05 -33.94 -35.94
N GLU A 275 -53.08 -33.43 -34.71
CA GLU A 275 -52.17 -33.83 -33.62
C GLU A 275 -52.70 -34.99 -32.77
N LEU A 276 -53.84 -35.59 -33.16
CA LEU A 276 -54.37 -36.82 -32.56
C LEU A 276 -53.93 -38.07 -33.34
N ASN A 277 -53.07 -37.91 -34.36
CA ASN A 277 -52.57 -39.02 -35.14
C ASN A 277 -51.54 -39.82 -34.32
N PRO A 278 -51.80 -41.09 -33.96
CA PRO A 278 -50.96 -41.89 -33.05
C PRO A 278 -49.56 -42.23 -33.61
N GLN A 279 -49.22 -41.75 -34.82
CA GLN A 279 -47.97 -42.07 -35.50
C GLN A 279 -46.83 -41.09 -35.19
N ASP A 280 -47.11 -39.87 -34.71
CA ASP A 280 -46.09 -38.80 -34.62
C ASP A 280 -45.63 -38.40 -33.20
N ALA A 281 -46.28 -38.88 -32.13
CA ALA A 281 -45.79 -38.70 -30.76
C ALA A 281 -46.33 -39.82 -29.84
N GLY A 282 -45.51 -40.31 -28.91
CA GLY A 282 -45.81 -41.46 -28.04
C GLY A 282 -47.24 -41.44 -27.50
N GLY A 283 -48.07 -42.37 -27.97
CA GLY A 283 -49.54 -42.33 -27.84
C GLY A 283 -50.13 -42.28 -26.42
N ALA A 284 -49.30 -42.37 -25.38
CA ALA A 284 -49.70 -42.17 -23.98
C ALA A 284 -49.61 -40.69 -23.53
N GLU A 285 -48.69 -39.88 -24.07
CA GLU A 285 -48.53 -38.48 -23.69
C GLU A 285 -49.61 -37.57 -24.28
N ILE A 286 -50.23 -37.96 -25.41
CA ILE A 286 -51.32 -37.22 -26.08
C ILE A 286 -52.52 -37.02 -25.14
N PHE A 287 -52.79 -37.99 -24.27
CA PHE A 287 -53.88 -37.96 -23.29
C PHE A 287 -53.43 -37.48 -21.90
N SER A 288 -52.22 -36.93 -21.76
CA SER A 288 -51.77 -36.31 -20.51
C SER A 288 -52.64 -35.09 -20.19
N MET A 289 -52.80 -34.79 -18.89
CA MET A 289 -53.61 -33.64 -18.45
C MET A 289 -53.05 -32.30 -18.97
N GLU A 290 -51.74 -32.19 -19.20
CA GLU A 290 -51.12 -30.98 -19.76
C GLU A 290 -51.51 -30.79 -21.24
N ASN A 291 -51.45 -31.84 -22.05
CA ASN A 291 -51.84 -31.78 -23.47
C ASN A 291 -53.36 -31.61 -23.63
N LEU A 292 -54.15 -32.29 -22.80
CA LEU A 292 -55.59 -32.08 -22.75
C LEU A 292 -55.92 -30.64 -22.32
N ALA A 293 -55.21 -30.04 -21.37
CA ALA A 293 -55.48 -28.67 -20.93
C ALA A 293 -55.26 -27.63 -22.04
N ARG A 294 -54.36 -27.88 -23.01
CA ARG A 294 -54.08 -26.97 -24.14
C ARG A 294 -55.20 -26.97 -25.19
N ARG A 295 -55.89 -28.10 -25.37
CA ARG A 295 -56.97 -28.28 -26.36
C ARG A 295 -58.24 -27.47 -26.01
N PRO A 296 -59.18 -27.30 -26.97
CA PRO A 296 -60.46 -26.62 -26.73
C PRO A 296 -61.28 -27.29 -25.60
N LEU A 297 -62.17 -26.50 -24.97
CA LEU A 297 -63.04 -26.98 -23.89
C LEU A 297 -64.04 -28.06 -24.31
N ALA A 298 -64.51 -27.97 -25.55
CA ALA A 298 -65.39 -28.94 -26.19
C ALA A 298 -65.13 -28.92 -27.70
N ARG A 299 -65.71 -29.87 -28.44
CA ARG A 299 -65.56 -29.91 -29.89
C ARG A 299 -66.17 -28.66 -30.54
N VAL A 300 -65.33 -27.89 -31.24
CA VAL A 300 -65.66 -26.65 -31.94
C VAL A 300 -66.45 -26.93 -33.21
N ALA A 301 -67.52 -26.17 -33.44
CA ALA A 301 -68.25 -26.12 -34.70
C ALA A 301 -68.88 -24.72 -34.90
N ALA A 302 -69.26 -24.38 -36.13
CA ALA A 302 -69.84 -23.09 -36.46
C ALA A 302 -71.07 -22.78 -35.59
N GLY A 303 -71.04 -21.66 -34.86
CA GLY A 303 -72.16 -21.17 -34.04
C GLY A 303 -72.63 -22.11 -32.92
N ARG A 304 -71.78 -23.06 -32.48
CA ARG A 304 -72.15 -24.08 -31.51
C ARG A 304 -72.16 -23.54 -30.08
N ALA A 305 -73.29 -23.69 -29.38
CA ALA A 305 -73.38 -23.47 -27.94
C ALA A 305 -72.59 -24.54 -27.15
N LEU A 306 -71.94 -24.12 -26.07
CA LEU A 306 -71.17 -24.99 -25.20
C LEU A 306 -72.10 -25.81 -24.30
N ASN A 307 -72.01 -27.13 -24.38
CA ASN A 307 -72.70 -28.02 -23.45
C ASN A 307 -71.90 -28.13 -22.14
N LEU A 308 -72.47 -27.66 -21.03
CA LEU A 308 -71.81 -27.61 -19.73
C LEU A 308 -71.84 -28.96 -18.97
N SER A 309 -72.37 -30.02 -19.59
CA SER A 309 -72.56 -31.34 -18.95
C SER A 309 -71.96 -32.51 -19.73
N ALA A 310 -71.82 -32.40 -21.05
CA ALA A 310 -71.39 -33.50 -21.91
C ALA A 310 -70.49 -33.03 -23.05
N GLY A 311 -69.57 -33.89 -23.49
CA GLY A 311 -68.63 -33.57 -24.57
C GLY A 311 -67.54 -32.56 -24.18
N ILE A 312 -67.25 -32.48 -22.88
CA ILE A 312 -66.25 -31.60 -22.29
C ILE A 312 -64.90 -32.30 -22.26
N ASN A 313 -63.85 -31.52 -22.48
CA ASN A 313 -62.47 -31.93 -22.30
C ASN A 313 -62.20 -32.37 -20.84
N PRO A 314 -61.72 -33.60 -20.60
CA PRO A 314 -61.50 -34.13 -19.25
C PRO A 314 -60.62 -33.26 -18.35
N ALA A 315 -59.67 -32.50 -18.92
CA ALA A 315 -58.81 -31.59 -18.15
C ALA A 315 -59.59 -30.47 -17.45
N TRP A 316 -60.74 -30.08 -18.00
CA TRP A 316 -61.56 -28.96 -17.54
C TRP A 316 -62.90 -29.39 -16.94
N GLU A 317 -63.19 -30.69 -16.86
CA GLU A 317 -64.49 -31.20 -16.40
C GLU A 317 -64.79 -30.79 -14.96
N LYS A 318 -63.79 -30.83 -14.07
CA LYS A 318 -63.95 -30.42 -12.67
C LYS A 318 -64.28 -28.93 -12.55
N ASP A 319 -63.58 -28.08 -13.29
CA ASP A 319 -63.78 -26.64 -13.27
C ASP A 319 -65.14 -26.26 -13.89
N LEU A 320 -65.54 -26.88 -15.01
CA LEU A 320 -66.87 -26.66 -15.61
C LEU A 320 -68.02 -27.18 -14.74
N ARG A 321 -67.80 -28.26 -13.98
CA ARG A 321 -68.78 -28.74 -12.99
C ARG A 321 -68.92 -27.74 -11.83
N ALA A 322 -67.81 -27.17 -11.36
CA ALA A 322 -67.83 -26.09 -10.37
C ALA A 322 -68.50 -24.83 -10.93
N PHE A 323 -68.25 -24.50 -12.20
CA PHE A 323 -68.86 -23.37 -12.89
C PHE A 323 -70.38 -23.53 -12.95
N ARG A 324 -70.87 -24.71 -13.36
CA ARG A 324 -72.31 -25.01 -13.36
C ARG A 324 -72.94 -24.87 -11.98
N ARG A 325 -72.23 -25.28 -10.91
CA ARG A 325 -72.73 -25.17 -9.53
C ARG A 325 -72.82 -23.71 -9.08
N LEU A 326 -71.75 -22.95 -9.27
CA LEU A 326 -71.64 -21.57 -8.76
C LEU A 326 -72.48 -20.58 -9.58
N PHE A 327 -72.51 -20.74 -10.90
CA PHE A 327 -73.20 -19.85 -11.83
C PHE A 327 -74.64 -20.27 -12.15
N ALA A 328 -75.17 -21.31 -11.49
CA ALA A 328 -76.56 -21.76 -11.67
C ALA A 328 -77.60 -20.63 -11.61
N PRO A 329 -77.48 -19.60 -10.73
CA PRO A 329 -78.44 -18.48 -10.69
C PRO A 329 -78.37 -17.53 -11.90
N LEU A 330 -77.26 -17.54 -12.65
CA LEU A 330 -76.99 -16.65 -13.79
C LEU A 330 -77.13 -17.36 -15.15
N LEU A 331 -77.29 -18.69 -15.15
CA LEU A 331 -77.47 -19.49 -16.35
C LEU A 331 -78.97 -19.61 -16.67
N PRO A 332 -79.36 -19.60 -17.97
CA PRO A 332 -80.76 -19.76 -18.35
C PRO A 332 -81.28 -21.14 -17.90
N PRO A 333 -82.52 -21.24 -17.37
CA PRO A 333 -83.09 -22.52 -16.98
C PRO A 333 -83.23 -23.42 -18.23
N PRO A 334 -82.97 -24.73 -18.10
CA PRO A 334 -83.18 -25.65 -19.21
C PRO A 334 -84.67 -25.65 -19.60
N ALA A 335 -84.94 -25.59 -20.91
CA ALA A 335 -86.31 -25.45 -21.44
C ALA A 335 -87.21 -26.65 -21.10
N ASP A 336 -86.63 -27.84 -20.86
CA ASP A 336 -87.31 -29.07 -20.43
C ASP A 336 -86.49 -29.82 -19.36
N THR A 337 -87.16 -30.59 -18.50
CA THR A 337 -86.62 -31.34 -17.35
C THR A 337 -85.65 -32.49 -17.69
N GLY A 338 -85.06 -32.50 -18.89
CA GLY A 338 -84.08 -33.48 -19.36
C GLY A 338 -83.07 -32.95 -20.39
N GLN A 339 -83.10 -31.66 -20.73
CA GLN A 339 -82.11 -31.07 -21.64
C GLN A 339 -80.81 -30.67 -20.91
N ALA A 340 -79.68 -30.95 -21.56
CA ALA A 340 -78.37 -30.55 -21.05
C ALA A 340 -78.24 -29.02 -21.04
N LEU A 341 -77.71 -28.46 -19.95
CA LEU A 341 -77.47 -27.02 -19.81
C LEU A 341 -76.46 -26.56 -20.86
N GLN A 342 -76.87 -25.63 -21.72
CA GLN A 342 -76.04 -25.06 -22.78
C GLN A 342 -75.83 -23.56 -22.56
N MET A 343 -74.67 -23.05 -22.97
CA MET A 343 -74.31 -21.63 -22.91
C MET A 343 -73.80 -21.19 -24.29
N ASP A 344 -74.41 -20.15 -24.84
CA ASP A 344 -73.95 -19.49 -26.05
C ASP A 344 -72.97 -18.35 -25.73
N GLU A 345 -72.43 -17.73 -26.77
CA GLU A 345 -71.45 -16.67 -26.65
C GLU A 345 -72.03 -15.42 -25.96
N ASP A 346 -73.28 -15.09 -26.25
CA ASP A 346 -73.98 -13.96 -25.61
C ASP A 346 -74.22 -14.22 -24.13
N GLY A 347 -74.59 -15.45 -23.75
CA GLY A 347 -74.71 -15.86 -22.34
C GLY A 347 -73.37 -15.83 -21.60
N TRP A 348 -72.26 -16.17 -22.26
CA TRP A 348 -70.93 -16.01 -21.69
C TRP A 348 -70.56 -14.53 -21.46
N HIS A 349 -70.76 -13.68 -22.46
CA HIS A 349 -70.51 -12.25 -22.32
C HIS A 349 -71.39 -11.62 -21.23
N ALA A 350 -72.66 -12.02 -21.11
CA ALA A 350 -73.54 -11.54 -20.05
C ALA A 350 -73.04 -11.91 -18.64
N ILE A 351 -72.48 -13.11 -18.47
CA ILE A 351 -71.84 -13.51 -17.20
C ILE A 351 -70.59 -12.66 -16.95
N HIS A 352 -69.74 -12.49 -17.96
CA HIS A 352 -68.54 -11.65 -17.85
C HIS A 352 -68.88 -10.20 -17.48
N ASP A 353 -69.88 -9.60 -18.14
CA ASP A 353 -70.35 -8.23 -17.89
C ASP A 353 -70.95 -8.06 -16.50
N ARG A 354 -71.64 -9.08 -15.98
CA ARG A 354 -72.16 -9.05 -14.60
C ARG A 354 -71.05 -8.99 -13.56
N PHE A 355 -69.87 -9.54 -13.85
CA PHE A 355 -68.69 -9.47 -12.98
C PHE A 355 -67.81 -8.24 -13.23
N ALA A 356 -68.03 -7.46 -14.30
CA ALA A 356 -67.23 -6.28 -14.60
C ALA A 356 -67.15 -5.23 -13.47
N PRO A 357 -68.25 -4.92 -12.72
CA PRO A 357 -68.17 -4.01 -11.57
C PRO A 357 -67.30 -4.57 -10.42
N TYR A 358 -67.36 -5.89 -10.19
CA TYR A 358 -66.54 -6.56 -9.19
C TYR A 358 -65.06 -6.60 -9.63
N ALA A 359 -64.80 -6.81 -10.92
CA ALA A 359 -63.47 -6.75 -11.50
C ALA A 359 -62.84 -5.36 -11.35
N ALA A 360 -63.59 -4.31 -11.67
CA ALA A 360 -63.16 -2.91 -11.52
C ALA A 360 -62.83 -2.59 -10.05
N LEU A 361 -63.65 -3.09 -9.12
CA LEU A 361 -63.43 -2.91 -7.69
C LEU A 361 -62.18 -3.64 -7.17
N LEU A 362 -61.90 -4.84 -7.67
CA LEU A 362 -60.66 -5.55 -7.34
C LEU A 362 -59.42 -4.87 -7.93
N ALA A 363 -59.55 -4.23 -9.10
CA ALA A 363 -58.48 -3.45 -9.71
C ALA A 363 -58.17 -2.15 -8.94
N GLU A 364 -59.09 -1.64 -8.11
CA GLU A 364 -58.84 -0.51 -7.19
C GLU A 364 -57.99 -0.90 -5.96
N LYS A 365 -57.54 -2.16 -5.83
CA LYS A 365 -56.73 -2.59 -4.70
C LYS A 365 -55.43 -1.77 -4.64
N PRO A 366 -55.07 -1.17 -3.48
CA PRO A 366 -53.82 -0.45 -3.34
C PRO A 366 -52.61 -1.34 -3.62
N ALA A 367 -51.70 -0.86 -4.46
CA ALA A 367 -50.43 -1.51 -4.77
C ALA A 367 -49.29 -0.84 -3.98
N PHE A 368 -48.31 -1.65 -3.53
CA PHE A 368 -47.20 -1.18 -2.71
C PHE A 368 -45.85 -1.41 -3.38
N ALA A 369 -44.87 -0.57 -3.07
CA ALA A 369 -43.51 -0.71 -3.59
C ALA A 369 -42.83 -1.96 -3.01
N ARG A 370 -42.38 -2.88 -3.88
CA ARG A 370 -41.63 -4.10 -3.53
C ARG A 370 -40.14 -3.97 -3.77
N ALA A 371 -39.36 -4.78 -3.05
CA ALA A 371 -37.95 -4.96 -3.36
C ALA A 371 -37.73 -5.55 -4.76
N PRO A 372 -36.68 -5.15 -5.49
CA PRO A 372 -36.29 -5.82 -6.73
C PRO A 372 -35.76 -7.23 -6.42
N GLU A 373 -35.95 -8.18 -7.35
CA GLU A 373 -35.68 -9.62 -7.11
C GLU A 373 -34.22 -9.95 -6.79
N ASN A 374 -33.30 -9.07 -7.16
CA ASN A 374 -31.86 -9.18 -6.94
C ASN A 374 -31.34 -8.38 -5.73
N ALA A 375 -32.22 -7.79 -4.92
CA ALA A 375 -31.79 -7.04 -3.74
C ALA A 375 -31.15 -7.95 -2.68
N GLY A 376 -30.09 -7.47 -2.03
CA GLY A 376 -29.47 -8.16 -0.90
C GLY A 376 -30.43 -8.24 0.28
N GLN A 377 -30.55 -9.41 0.91
CA GLN A 377 -31.45 -9.62 2.05
C GLN A 377 -30.80 -9.11 3.35
N PHE A 378 -31.64 -8.54 4.21
CA PHE A 378 -31.32 -8.16 5.58
C PHE A 378 -32.20 -8.97 6.54
N ALA A 379 -31.57 -9.66 7.48
CA ALA A 379 -32.25 -10.42 8.52
C ALA A 379 -31.57 -10.17 9.87
N ALA A 380 -32.36 -9.84 10.88
CA ALA A 380 -31.90 -9.64 12.25
C ALA A 380 -32.84 -10.37 13.23
N PRO A 381 -32.34 -10.92 14.36
CA PRO A 381 -33.17 -11.60 15.34
C PRO A 381 -34.30 -10.69 15.86
N GLY A 382 -35.54 -11.19 15.85
CA GLY A 382 -36.70 -10.43 16.34
C GLY A 382 -37.25 -9.38 15.36
N LEU A 383 -36.69 -9.26 14.15
CA LEU A 383 -37.16 -8.34 13.11
C LEU A 383 -37.63 -9.10 11.86
N PRO A 384 -38.54 -8.52 11.07
CA PRO A 384 -38.97 -9.13 9.81
C PRO A 384 -37.82 -9.17 8.79
N ALA A 385 -37.86 -10.13 7.87
CA ALA A 385 -36.92 -10.18 6.75
C ALA A 385 -37.18 -9.00 5.80
N LEU A 386 -36.14 -8.24 5.50
CA LEU A 386 -36.18 -7.05 4.64
C LEU A 386 -35.15 -7.18 3.52
N ALA A 387 -35.23 -6.31 2.52
CA ALA A 387 -34.20 -6.17 1.50
C ALA A 387 -33.48 -4.84 1.66
N LEU A 388 -32.22 -4.75 1.23
CA LEU A 388 -31.49 -3.48 1.18
C LEU A 388 -31.99 -2.64 0.00
N ALA A 389 -32.29 -1.37 0.27
CA ALA A 389 -32.70 -0.43 -0.75
C ALA A 389 -31.52 -0.02 -1.65
N PRO A 390 -31.77 0.30 -2.94
CA PRO A 390 -30.78 0.96 -3.78
C PRO A 390 -30.53 2.40 -3.30
N ALA A 391 -29.35 2.96 -3.58
CA ALA A 391 -28.96 4.29 -3.14
C ALA A 391 -29.90 5.43 -3.63
N ASP A 392 -30.63 5.19 -4.72
CA ASP A 392 -31.53 6.17 -5.37
C ASP A 392 -33.02 5.96 -5.02
N ASP A 393 -33.35 5.40 -3.85
CA ASP A 393 -34.75 5.21 -3.44
C ASP A 393 -35.48 6.56 -3.29
N ALA A 394 -36.66 6.70 -3.91
CA ALA A 394 -37.43 7.93 -3.91
C ALA A 394 -37.91 8.38 -2.52
N LEU A 395 -38.03 7.44 -1.57
CA LEU A 395 -38.40 7.72 -0.19
C LEU A 395 -37.18 7.78 0.75
N GLY A 396 -35.96 7.63 0.21
CA GLY A 396 -34.71 7.64 0.98
C GLY A 396 -34.52 6.43 1.89
N ARG A 397 -35.29 5.36 1.68
CA ARG A 397 -35.30 4.18 2.56
C ARG A 397 -33.96 3.46 2.50
N ALA A 398 -33.57 2.86 3.62
CA ALA A 398 -32.44 1.92 3.68
C ALA A 398 -32.89 0.47 3.50
N PHE A 399 -34.16 0.18 3.84
CA PHE A 399 -34.73 -1.15 3.82
C PHE A 399 -36.06 -1.16 3.05
N LEU A 400 -36.25 -2.16 2.18
CA LEU A 400 -37.46 -2.39 1.40
C LEU A 400 -38.21 -3.64 1.88
N PRO A 401 -39.56 -3.64 1.80
CA PRO A 401 -40.36 -4.80 2.13
C PRO A 401 -40.27 -5.86 1.03
N LEU A 402 -40.31 -7.13 1.42
CA LEU A 402 -40.31 -8.26 0.48
C LEU A 402 -41.69 -8.44 -0.16
N ASN A 403 -42.71 -8.71 0.65
CA ASN A 403 -44.09 -8.98 0.22
C ASN A 403 -45.11 -8.07 0.95
N PRO A 404 -45.14 -6.76 0.66
CA PRO A 404 -45.99 -5.83 1.41
C PRO A 404 -47.50 -6.11 1.24
N GLU A 405 -47.94 -6.54 0.06
CA GLU A 405 -49.36 -6.86 -0.21
C GLU A 405 -49.84 -8.08 0.58
N GLU A 406 -49.00 -9.11 0.69
CA GLU A 406 -49.34 -10.34 1.43
C GLU A 406 -49.52 -10.06 2.92
N VAL A 407 -48.68 -9.19 3.48
CA VAL A 407 -48.81 -8.75 4.88
C VAL A 407 -50.08 -7.91 5.03
N ALA A 408 -50.29 -6.93 4.16
CA ALA A 408 -51.49 -6.09 4.16
C ALA A 408 -52.79 -6.89 4.04
N ASP A 409 -52.82 -7.98 3.25
CA ASP A 409 -53.99 -8.85 3.10
C ASP A 409 -54.23 -9.72 4.35
N ARG A 410 -53.17 -10.19 5.00
CA ARG A 410 -53.26 -11.03 6.20
C ARG A 410 -53.61 -10.26 7.47
N LEU A 411 -53.48 -8.93 7.48
CA LEU A 411 -53.87 -8.12 8.63
C LEU A 411 -55.38 -8.26 8.88
N PRO A 412 -55.81 -8.71 10.08
CA PRO A 412 -57.22 -8.73 10.41
C PRO A 412 -57.73 -7.30 10.67
N ASP A 413 -59.05 -7.09 10.51
CA ASP A 413 -59.66 -5.75 10.58
C ASP A 413 -59.49 -5.09 11.96
N ASP A 414 -59.49 -5.87 13.04
CA ASP A 414 -59.25 -5.40 14.41
C ASP A 414 -57.81 -4.89 14.60
N ALA A 415 -56.81 -5.61 14.07
CA ALA A 415 -55.42 -5.16 14.08
C ALA A 415 -55.23 -3.90 13.21
N LEU A 416 -55.88 -3.84 12.05
CA LEU A 416 -55.85 -2.67 11.18
C LEU A 416 -56.41 -1.42 11.89
N ASP A 417 -57.53 -1.56 12.60
CA ASP A 417 -58.12 -0.47 13.38
C ASP A 417 -57.25 -0.09 14.60
N ALA A 418 -56.60 -1.04 15.25
CA ALA A 418 -55.66 -0.76 16.34
C ALA A 418 -54.42 0.03 15.86
N LEU A 419 -53.89 -0.29 14.68
CA LEU A 419 -52.76 0.43 14.08
C LEU A 419 -53.15 1.84 13.61
N LEU A 420 -54.40 2.03 13.17
CA LEU A 420 -54.95 3.33 12.76
C LEU A 420 -55.51 4.16 13.92
N ALA A 421 -55.50 3.63 15.15
CA ALA A 421 -56.01 4.34 16.32
C ALA A 421 -55.24 5.65 16.56
N PRO A 422 -55.92 6.76 16.91
CA PRO A 422 -55.26 8.04 17.19
C PRO A 422 -54.27 7.94 18.36
N ALA A 423 -54.57 7.09 19.35
CA ALA A 423 -53.66 6.83 20.48
C ALA A 423 -52.30 6.25 20.03
N THR A 424 -52.29 5.37 19.02
CA THR A 424 -51.05 4.78 18.48
C THR A 424 -50.22 5.83 17.73
N GLU A 425 -50.88 6.76 17.03
CA GLU A 425 -50.23 7.88 16.34
C GLU A 425 -49.58 8.86 17.33
N GLU A 426 -50.34 9.27 18.34
CA GLU A 426 -49.85 10.19 19.38
C GLU A 426 -48.71 9.57 20.17
N ALA A 427 -48.80 8.28 20.50
CA ALA A 427 -47.73 7.56 21.17
C ALA A 427 -46.46 7.49 20.30
N PHE A 428 -46.58 7.10 19.01
CA PHE A 428 -45.42 7.09 18.11
C PHE A 428 -44.82 8.49 17.92
N ALA A 429 -45.65 9.52 17.75
CA ALA A 429 -45.19 10.91 17.65
C ALA A 429 -44.47 11.37 18.93
N ALA A 430 -44.89 10.92 20.11
CA ALA A 430 -44.18 11.18 21.36
C ALA A 430 -42.81 10.51 21.40
N TYR A 431 -42.68 9.28 20.88
CA TYR A 431 -41.38 8.61 20.72
C TYR A 431 -40.47 9.38 19.74
N VAL A 432 -40.98 9.83 18.59
CA VAL A 432 -40.23 10.66 17.64
C VAL A 432 -39.80 11.98 18.28
N ALA A 433 -40.68 12.66 19.02
CA ALA A 433 -40.35 13.91 19.71
C ALA A 433 -39.32 13.70 20.82
N ARG A 434 -39.40 12.59 21.56
CA ARG A 434 -38.42 12.19 22.58
C ARG A 434 -37.06 11.88 21.97
N ASP A 435 -37.06 11.24 20.81
CA ASP A 435 -35.83 10.96 20.07
C ASP A 435 -35.18 12.25 19.57
N LEU A 436 -35.92 13.10 18.85
CA LEU A 436 -35.40 14.38 18.34
C LEU A 436 -34.91 15.33 19.43
N ALA A 437 -35.35 15.16 20.67
CA ALA A 437 -34.86 15.90 21.83
C ALA A 437 -33.54 15.34 22.41
N ALA A 438 -33.16 14.13 22.06
CA ALA A 438 -31.89 13.53 22.42
C ALA A 438 -30.74 14.12 21.58
N PRO A 439 -29.52 14.18 22.12
CA PRO A 439 -28.37 14.66 21.37
C PRO A 439 -28.05 13.70 20.22
N ARG A 440 -27.94 14.25 19.00
CA ARG A 440 -27.57 13.50 17.80
C ARG A 440 -26.24 12.77 18.00
N MET A 441 -26.27 11.45 17.96
CA MET A 441 -25.07 10.62 18.02
C MET A 441 -24.10 10.95 16.89
N ASP A 442 -24.64 11.18 15.70
CA ASP A 442 -23.86 11.64 14.55
C ASP A 442 -23.16 12.98 14.78
N ALA A 443 -23.79 13.93 15.48
CA ALA A 443 -23.14 15.21 15.81
C ALA A 443 -21.98 15.02 16.82
N LEU A 444 -22.11 14.06 17.75
CA LEU A 444 -21.04 13.69 18.67
C LEU A 444 -19.89 12.95 17.97
N ARG A 445 -20.19 12.06 17.02
CA ARG A 445 -19.19 11.38 16.17
C ARG A 445 -18.46 12.38 15.27
N ASP A 446 -19.20 13.31 14.67
CA ASP A 446 -18.64 14.42 13.90
C ASP A 446 -17.75 15.31 14.77
N LEU A 447 -18.13 15.53 16.04
CA LEU A 447 -17.31 16.30 16.99
C LEU A 447 -16.00 15.56 17.31
N GLU A 448 -16.05 14.25 17.58
CA GLU A 448 -14.84 13.43 17.79
C GLU A 448 -13.94 13.46 16.56
N LYS A 449 -14.51 13.28 15.37
CA LYS A 449 -13.80 13.38 14.09
C LYS A 449 -13.14 14.76 13.93
N LEU A 450 -13.84 15.84 14.25
CA LEU A 450 -13.30 17.19 14.15
C LEU A 450 -12.16 17.41 15.14
N ILE A 451 -12.24 16.89 16.37
CA ILE A 451 -11.14 16.96 17.35
C ILE A 451 -9.89 16.25 16.83
N LEU A 452 -10.05 15.04 16.27
CA LEU A 452 -8.93 14.28 15.69
C LEU A 452 -8.30 15.02 14.51
N LEU A 453 -9.12 15.54 13.59
CA LEU A 453 -8.63 16.35 12.48
C LEU A 453 -7.99 17.66 12.96
N HIS A 454 -8.52 18.30 14.00
CA HIS A 454 -7.95 19.53 14.55
C HIS A 454 -6.55 19.33 15.12
N ALA A 455 -6.32 18.20 15.80
CA ALA A 455 -5.01 17.85 16.34
C ALA A 455 -4.00 17.48 15.23
N ASN A 456 -4.46 16.74 14.21
CA ASN A 456 -3.57 15.94 13.36
C ASN A 456 -3.56 16.35 11.87
N LEU A 457 -4.65 16.89 11.32
CA LEU A 457 -4.81 17.11 9.87
C LEU A 457 -3.72 18.03 9.29
N TYR A 458 -3.35 19.11 9.98
CA TYR A 458 -2.29 19.99 9.49
C TYR A 458 -0.93 19.29 9.39
N THR A 459 -0.59 18.46 10.37
CA THR A 459 0.63 17.65 10.34
C THR A 459 0.60 16.72 9.13
N LEU A 460 -0.53 16.05 8.87
CA LEU A 460 -0.67 15.20 7.68
C LEU A 460 -0.52 16.00 6.38
N LEU A 461 -1.18 17.16 6.26
CA LEU A 461 -1.07 18.03 5.09
C LEU A 461 0.38 18.45 4.82
N MET A 462 1.11 18.86 5.85
CA MET A 462 2.53 19.24 5.73
C MET A 462 3.44 18.05 5.39
N ASN A 463 3.03 16.83 5.72
CA ASN A 463 3.75 15.60 5.38
C ASN A 463 3.24 14.88 4.13
N PHE A 464 2.22 15.41 3.45
CA PHE A 464 1.62 14.82 2.24
C PHE A 464 1.73 15.76 1.06
N VAL A 465 1.35 17.03 1.23
CA VAL A 465 1.32 18.03 0.16
C VAL A 465 2.72 18.60 -0.09
N SER A 466 3.48 18.92 0.97
CA SER A 466 4.72 19.70 0.87
C SER A 466 5.97 19.05 1.47
N PHE A 467 5.82 17.99 2.26
CA PHE A 467 6.89 17.40 3.09
C PHE A 467 7.63 18.46 3.94
N ALA A 468 6.95 19.54 4.34
CA ALA A 468 7.54 20.65 5.08
C ALA A 468 8.22 20.18 6.37
N ASP A 469 7.58 19.27 7.12
CA ASP A 469 8.13 18.72 8.37
C ASP A 469 9.41 17.88 8.16
N PHE A 470 9.67 17.37 6.95
CA PHE A 470 10.93 16.67 6.62
C PHE A 470 12.06 17.66 6.31
N TYR A 471 11.75 18.76 5.63
CA TYR A 471 12.75 19.76 5.22
C TYR A 471 13.03 20.80 6.32
N GLU A 472 12.15 20.95 7.30
CA GLU A 472 12.30 21.90 8.40
C GLU A 472 13.17 21.29 9.53
N PRO A 473 14.31 21.90 9.88
CA PRO A 473 15.19 21.35 10.91
C PRO A 473 14.49 21.23 12.27
N GLY A 474 14.55 20.04 12.87
CA GLY A 474 14.03 19.77 14.21
C GLY A 474 12.60 19.26 14.25
N ASN A 475 11.86 19.28 13.14
CA ASN A 475 10.61 18.56 12.99
C ASN A 475 10.87 17.11 12.58
N LYS A 476 9.93 16.22 12.91
CA LYS A 476 9.97 14.81 12.51
C LYS A 476 8.80 14.55 11.57
N ALA A 477 9.11 14.10 10.36
CA ALA A 477 8.10 13.71 9.40
C ALA A 477 7.44 12.38 9.77
N ILE A 478 6.17 12.19 9.38
CA ILE A 478 5.35 11.04 9.79
C ILE A 478 5.87 9.69 9.28
N PHE A 479 6.74 9.67 8.28
CA PHE A 479 7.35 8.44 7.76
C PHE A 479 8.70 8.10 8.42
N LEU A 480 9.20 8.94 9.34
CA LEU A 480 10.50 8.73 10.01
C LEU A 480 10.32 7.92 11.29
N ALA A 481 10.71 6.65 11.27
CA ALA A 481 10.54 5.70 12.38
C ALA A 481 11.41 5.98 13.61
N GLY A 482 12.56 6.67 13.45
CA GLY A 482 13.50 6.89 14.55
C GLY A 482 14.93 7.19 14.10
N THR A 483 15.90 6.92 14.98
CA THR A 483 17.34 7.14 14.74
C THR A 483 18.13 5.85 14.96
N LEU A 484 18.93 5.46 13.97
CA LEU A 484 19.84 4.33 14.04
C LEU A 484 21.26 4.77 14.40
N TYR A 485 21.82 4.22 15.47
CA TYR A 485 23.21 4.39 15.87
C TYR A 485 24.03 3.17 15.45
N ILE A 486 24.98 3.38 14.54
CA ILE A 486 25.87 2.32 14.04
C ILE A 486 27.22 2.91 13.63
N ASP A 487 28.32 2.22 13.96
CA ASP A 487 29.66 2.58 13.49
C ASP A 487 30.06 4.06 13.75
N SER A 488 29.89 4.55 14.99
CA SER A 488 30.16 5.95 15.38
C SER A 488 29.35 7.01 14.62
N ARG A 489 28.17 6.63 14.10
CA ARG A 489 27.27 7.51 13.34
C ARG A 489 25.86 7.39 13.89
N SER A 490 25.09 8.46 13.74
CA SER A 490 23.64 8.42 13.89
C SER A 490 22.97 8.73 12.56
N CYS A 491 22.03 7.89 12.14
CA CYS A 491 21.22 8.06 10.94
C CYS A 491 19.80 8.39 11.36
N SER A 492 19.30 9.58 11.02
CA SER A 492 17.95 10.02 11.39
C SER A 492 16.90 9.74 10.31
N LEU A 493 17.32 9.43 9.09
CA LEU A 493 16.43 9.01 8.01
C LEU A 493 16.23 7.49 8.08
N CYS A 494 15.27 7.06 8.88
CA CYS A 494 14.87 5.65 9.04
C CYS A 494 13.40 5.50 8.64
N VAL A 495 13.09 4.57 7.75
CA VAL A 495 11.71 4.25 7.32
C VAL A 495 11.39 2.78 7.63
N HIS A 496 10.12 2.49 7.92
CA HIS A 496 9.65 1.12 8.13
C HIS A 496 9.62 0.34 6.81
N VAL A 497 9.97 -0.94 6.86
CA VAL A 497 10.01 -1.82 5.69
C VAL A 497 9.41 -3.17 6.02
N GLU A 498 8.40 -3.60 5.25
CA GLU A 498 7.81 -4.93 5.38
C GLU A 498 8.65 -5.99 4.65
N ASP A 499 8.94 -5.78 3.36
CA ASP A 499 9.76 -6.67 2.54
C ASP A 499 11.06 -5.98 2.07
N VAL A 500 12.19 -6.46 2.61
CA VAL A 500 13.53 -5.96 2.28
C VAL A 500 13.88 -6.14 0.80
N ASP A 501 13.53 -7.28 0.21
CA ASP A 501 13.93 -7.63 -1.16
C ASP A 501 13.13 -6.85 -2.20
N ALA A 502 11.82 -6.67 -1.99
CA ALA A 502 11.00 -5.79 -2.81
C ALA A 502 11.45 -4.33 -2.66
N HIS A 503 11.68 -3.87 -1.43
CA HIS A 503 12.05 -2.48 -1.16
C HIS A 503 13.40 -2.11 -1.80
N MET A 504 14.40 -2.99 -1.76
CA MET A 504 15.71 -2.73 -2.38
C MET A 504 15.65 -2.49 -3.89
N ARG A 505 14.74 -3.17 -4.61
CA ARG A 505 14.64 -3.04 -6.08
C ARG A 505 14.18 -1.65 -6.50
N LEU A 506 13.18 -1.11 -5.79
CA LEU A 506 12.64 0.22 -6.05
C LEU A 506 13.57 1.31 -5.48
N ALA A 507 14.05 1.14 -4.25
CA ALA A 507 14.90 2.12 -3.57
C ALA A 507 16.29 2.29 -4.20
N ALA A 508 16.74 1.38 -5.07
CA ALA A 508 18.00 1.52 -5.83
C ALA A 508 18.05 2.81 -6.67
N GLN A 509 16.90 3.33 -7.09
CA GLN A 509 16.78 4.56 -7.88
C GLN A 509 16.99 5.83 -7.03
N SER A 510 16.93 5.74 -5.69
CA SER A 510 17.11 6.89 -4.78
C SER A 510 18.53 7.46 -4.75
N HIS A 511 19.52 6.70 -5.22
CA HIS A 511 20.95 6.98 -5.12
C HIS A 511 21.47 7.20 -3.67
N LEU A 512 20.70 6.79 -2.66
CA LEU A 512 21.10 6.80 -1.26
C LEU A 512 21.86 5.50 -0.90
N CYS A 513 22.78 5.59 0.06
CA CYS A 513 23.36 4.39 0.67
C CYS A 513 22.38 3.92 1.76
N LEU A 514 21.80 2.73 1.62
CA LEU A 514 20.75 2.24 2.52
C LEU A 514 21.25 1.05 3.35
N LEU A 515 20.95 1.08 4.63
CA LEU A 515 21.23 0.03 5.61
C LEU A 515 19.90 -0.60 6.02
N TYR A 516 19.74 -1.88 5.72
CA TYR A 516 18.56 -2.63 6.14
C TYR A 516 18.88 -3.38 7.43
N CYS A 517 18.16 -3.05 8.49
CA CYS A 517 18.40 -3.60 9.82
C CYS A 517 17.14 -4.32 10.33
N LEU A 518 17.35 -5.48 10.95
CA LEU A 518 16.34 -6.12 11.79
C LEU A 518 16.49 -5.57 13.20
N CYS A 519 15.44 -4.97 13.72
CA CYS A 519 15.35 -4.48 15.08
C CYS A 519 14.54 -5.47 15.92
N SER A 520 15.06 -5.89 17.06
CA SER A 520 14.34 -6.70 18.04
C SER A 520 14.34 -6.04 19.41
N ARG A 521 13.23 -6.22 20.13
CA ARG A 521 13.06 -5.78 21.52
C ARG A 521 12.20 -6.80 22.25
N LYS A 522 12.50 -7.04 23.51
CA LYS A 522 11.63 -7.80 24.40
C LYS A 522 10.73 -6.85 25.16
N ASP A 523 9.42 -7.05 25.09
CA ASP A 523 8.47 -6.28 25.91
C ASP A 523 8.52 -6.71 27.38
N GLU A 524 7.83 -5.95 28.23
CA GLU A 524 7.65 -6.24 29.67
C GLU A 524 7.09 -7.65 29.94
N ASN A 525 6.32 -8.20 28.99
CA ASN A 525 5.74 -9.55 29.04
C ASN A 525 6.70 -10.64 28.52
N GLY A 526 7.94 -10.29 28.17
CA GLY A 526 8.94 -11.22 27.62
C GLY A 526 8.70 -11.65 26.16
N GLN A 527 7.70 -11.08 25.47
CA GLN A 527 7.48 -11.32 24.05
C GLN A 527 8.47 -10.52 23.19
N GLU A 528 9.03 -11.16 22.16
CA GLU A 528 9.97 -10.54 21.24
C GLU A 528 9.22 -9.83 20.11
N GLN A 529 9.25 -8.50 20.12
CA GLN A 529 8.82 -7.67 19.00
C GLN A 529 9.96 -7.54 18.00
N THR A 530 9.67 -7.77 16.73
CA THR A 530 10.63 -7.55 15.64
C THR A 530 10.07 -6.55 14.64
N THR A 531 10.94 -5.72 14.10
CA THR A 531 10.61 -4.69 13.12
C THR A 531 11.79 -4.52 12.18
N THR A 532 11.53 -4.32 10.89
CA THR A 532 12.58 -4.07 9.90
C THR A 532 12.56 -2.61 9.47
N ILE A 533 13.75 -2.01 9.41
CA ILE A 533 13.92 -0.60 9.01
C ILE A 533 14.94 -0.47 7.89
N ALA A 534 14.76 0.55 7.05
CA ALA A 534 15.77 1.03 6.13
C ALA A 534 16.30 2.40 6.61
N ALA A 535 17.58 2.45 6.97
CA ALA A 535 18.26 3.68 7.37
C ALA A 535 19.14 4.21 6.22
N ALA A 536 19.04 5.50 5.93
CA ALA A 536 19.86 6.13 4.90
C ALA A 536 21.14 6.75 5.48
N LEU A 537 22.29 6.31 4.95
CA LEU A 537 23.60 6.83 5.26
C LEU A 537 23.98 7.90 4.22
N THR A 538 24.02 9.16 4.66
CA THR A 538 24.17 10.31 3.75
C THR A 538 25.47 11.09 3.94
N ALA A 539 26.16 10.89 5.06
CA ALA A 539 27.50 11.40 5.36
C ALA A 539 28.39 10.31 5.98
N GLY A 540 29.71 10.45 5.85
CA GLY A 540 30.68 9.50 6.40
C GLY A 540 31.28 8.51 5.39
N THR A 541 31.61 7.30 5.85
CA THR A 541 32.23 6.21 5.07
C THR A 541 31.46 4.90 5.27
N ALA A 542 31.41 4.03 4.25
CA ALA A 542 30.66 2.76 4.30
C ALA A 542 31.54 1.50 4.38
N ASP A 543 32.86 1.65 4.49
CA ASP A 543 33.81 0.54 4.31
C ASP A 543 33.66 -0.57 5.37
N ASP A 544 33.31 -0.22 6.61
CA ASP A 544 33.23 -1.16 7.74
C ASP A 544 31.80 -1.73 7.97
N LEU A 545 30.87 -1.49 7.05
CA LEU A 545 29.48 -1.96 7.17
C LEU A 545 29.31 -3.32 6.47
N VAL A 546 29.36 -4.37 7.30
CA VAL A 546 29.22 -5.77 6.90
C VAL A 546 27.97 -6.38 7.54
N LYS A 547 27.30 -7.27 6.80
CA LYS A 547 26.14 -8.03 7.30
C LYS A 547 26.45 -8.70 8.65
N GLY A 548 25.52 -8.62 9.58
CA GLY A 548 25.63 -9.15 10.94
C GLY A 548 26.19 -8.14 11.96
N ARG A 549 26.56 -6.93 11.54
CA ARG A 549 26.99 -5.88 12.48
C ARG A 549 25.82 -5.41 13.34
N HIS A 550 26.05 -5.32 14.64
CA HIS A 550 25.07 -4.80 15.59
C HIS A 550 25.10 -3.26 15.64
N GLY A 551 23.93 -2.69 15.90
CA GLY A 551 23.74 -1.27 16.18
C GLY A 551 22.56 -1.10 17.14
N VAL A 552 22.26 0.14 17.50
CA VAL A 552 21.15 0.47 18.40
C VAL A 552 20.16 1.35 17.65
N PHE A 553 18.90 0.95 17.59
CA PHE A 553 17.84 1.76 17.02
C PHE A 553 17.00 2.37 18.14
N VAL A 554 16.78 3.68 18.08
CA VAL A 554 15.94 4.41 19.03
C VAL A 554 14.72 4.92 18.28
N ASP A 555 13.54 4.48 18.69
CA ASP A 555 12.28 4.92 18.07
C ASP A 555 11.90 6.35 18.51
N ASN A 556 10.80 6.88 17.95
CA ASN A 556 10.34 8.22 18.30
C ASN A 556 9.80 8.36 19.72
N ALA A 557 9.38 7.25 20.34
CA ALA A 557 8.97 7.19 21.74
C ALA A 557 10.17 7.11 22.70
N GLY A 558 11.40 7.08 22.19
CA GLY A 558 12.63 6.98 22.98
C GLY A 558 12.96 5.55 23.42
N ARG A 559 12.26 4.54 22.93
CA ARG A 559 12.50 3.14 23.28
C ARG A 559 13.67 2.61 22.47
N VAL A 560 14.52 1.83 23.13
CA VAL A 560 15.76 1.29 22.57
C VAL A 560 15.52 -0.12 22.02
N TRP A 561 16.04 -0.38 20.82
CA TRP A 561 15.94 -1.64 20.10
C TRP A 561 17.33 -2.12 19.70
N ASP A 562 17.58 -3.41 19.88
CA ASP A 562 18.79 -4.05 19.37
C ASP A 562 18.64 -4.21 17.86
N SER A 563 19.59 -3.71 17.08
CA SER A 563 19.53 -3.80 15.61
C SER A 563 20.67 -4.64 15.05
N THR A 564 20.36 -5.46 14.06
CA THR A 564 21.34 -6.27 13.34
C THR A 564 21.26 -5.97 11.84
N LEU A 565 22.40 -5.62 11.25
CA LEU A 565 22.50 -5.24 9.84
C LEU A 565 22.29 -6.47 8.93
N LEU A 566 21.21 -6.48 8.15
CA LEU A 566 20.88 -7.56 7.22
C LEU A 566 21.59 -7.39 5.88
N ARG A 567 21.47 -6.20 5.28
CA ARG A 567 21.99 -5.89 3.93
C ARG A 567 22.35 -4.41 3.79
N VAL A 568 23.23 -4.12 2.85
CA VAL A 568 23.72 -2.77 2.55
C VAL A 568 23.59 -2.51 1.05
N ALA A 569 22.80 -1.50 0.66
CA ALA A 569 22.75 -1.00 -0.70
C ALA A 569 23.79 0.13 -0.86
N ARG A 570 24.93 -0.20 -1.48
CA ARG A 570 26.08 0.72 -1.57
C ARG A 570 25.92 1.73 -2.71
N ASN A 571 25.87 3.02 -2.34
CA ASN A 571 25.94 4.16 -3.24
C ASN A 571 26.96 5.17 -2.70
N PRO A 572 27.57 6.02 -3.55
CA PRO A 572 28.61 6.94 -3.10
C PRO A 572 28.06 7.94 -2.07
N ILE A 573 28.73 8.05 -0.92
CA ILE A 573 28.29 8.90 0.19
C ILE A 573 28.91 10.28 0.07
N SER A 574 30.18 10.36 -0.34
CA SER A 574 30.91 11.62 -0.52
C SER A 574 31.75 11.63 -1.80
N LEU A 575 32.09 12.84 -2.29
CA LEU A 575 33.04 12.97 -3.42
C LEU A 575 34.45 12.46 -3.08
N ARG A 576 34.85 12.56 -1.80
CA ARG A 576 36.18 12.11 -1.34
C ARG A 576 36.30 10.59 -1.45
N GLU A 577 35.27 9.85 -1.03
CA GLU A 577 35.22 8.40 -1.16
C GLU A 577 35.30 7.97 -2.64
N ALA A 578 34.54 8.63 -3.52
CA ALA A 578 34.56 8.34 -4.95
C ALA A 578 35.92 8.62 -5.63
N MET A 579 36.68 9.59 -5.13
CA MET A 579 38.01 9.93 -5.62
C MET A 579 39.03 8.80 -5.36
N TRP A 580 38.92 8.13 -4.20
CA TRP A 580 39.82 7.05 -3.80
C TRP A 580 39.32 5.64 -4.19
N ALA A 581 38.04 5.50 -4.52
CA ALA A 581 37.42 4.21 -4.86
C ALA A 581 38.16 3.39 -5.95
N PRO A 582 38.68 3.97 -7.06
CA PRO A 582 39.45 3.21 -8.05
C PRO A 582 40.72 2.58 -7.45
N TYR A 583 41.41 3.31 -6.57
CA TYR A 583 42.64 2.85 -5.93
C TYR A 583 42.37 1.77 -4.89
N VAL A 584 41.29 1.91 -4.11
CA VAL A 584 40.86 0.88 -3.14
C VAL A 584 40.50 -0.43 -3.86
N ARG A 585 39.77 -0.35 -4.99
CA ARG A 585 39.45 -1.53 -5.81
C ARG A 585 40.71 -2.17 -6.39
N PHE A 586 41.67 -1.37 -6.86
CA PHE A 586 42.93 -1.88 -7.35
C PHE A 586 43.73 -2.58 -6.24
N ALA A 587 43.80 -1.99 -5.04
CA ALA A 587 44.46 -2.60 -3.89
C ALA A 587 43.80 -3.94 -3.49
N ALA A 588 42.47 -4.01 -3.52
CA ALA A 588 41.74 -5.26 -3.26
C ALA A 588 42.07 -6.35 -4.30
N LEU A 589 42.09 -6.01 -5.59
CA LEU A 589 42.47 -6.94 -6.66
C LEU A 589 43.92 -7.43 -6.50
N VAL A 590 44.85 -6.54 -6.15
CA VAL A 590 46.25 -6.91 -5.87
C VAL A 590 46.32 -7.84 -4.65
N GLY A 591 45.56 -7.56 -3.60
CA GLY A 591 45.44 -8.41 -2.42
C GLY A 591 44.93 -9.80 -2.75
N GLU A 592 43.86 -9.91 -3.54
CA GLU A 592 43.31 -11.20 -4.01
C GLU A 592 44.31 -12.00 -4.84
N GLN A 593 45.06 -11.33 -5.73
CA GLN A 593 46.11 -11.99 -6.51
C GLN A 593 47.27 -12.45 -5.61
N LEU A 594 47.68 -11.65 -4.63
CA LEU A 594 48.68 -12.05 -3.64
C LEU A 594 48.19 -13.25 -2.82
N GLN A 595 46.94 -13.23 -2.38
CA GLN A 595 46.35 -14.31 -1.59
C GLN A 595 46.21 -15.59 -2.39
N LYS A 596 45.84 -15.50 -3.69
CA LYS A 596 45.89 -16.64 -4.62
C LYS A 596 47.31 -17.17 -4.83
N LEU A 597 48.32 -16.29 -4.85
CA LEU A 597 49.73 -16.69 -4.96
C LEU A 597 50.28 -17.33 -3.67
N VAL A 598 49.78 -16.90 -2.50
CA VAL A 598 50.14 -17.52 -1.21
C VAL A 598 49.42 -18.86 -1.05
N SER A 599 48.13 -18.95 -1.36
CA SER A 599 47.38 -20.21 -1.23
C SER A 599 47.84 -21.29 -2.22
N THR A 600 48.27 -20.91 -3.42
CA THR A 600 48.90 -21.86 -4.37
C THR A 600 50.28 -22.33 -3.90
N LYS A 601 51.04 -21.48 -3.19
CA LYS A 601 52.29 -21.89 -2.54
C LYS A 601 52.04 -22.81 -1.35
N ASP A 602 51.07 -22.50 -0.49
CA ASP A 602 50.70 -23.34 0.65
C ASP A 602 50.15 -24.70 0.19
N ALA A 603 49.36 -24.73 -0.88
CA ALA A 603 48.89 -25.98 -1.50
C ALA A 603 50.03 -26.79 -2.13
N ALA A 604 51.04 -26.14 -2.72
CA ALA A 604 52.23 -26.82 -3.25
C ALA A 604 53.12 -27.38 -2.13
N ILE A 605 53.24 -26.66 -1.02
CA ILE A 605 53.98 -27.11 0.18
C ILE A 605 53.22 -28.25 0.86
N ALA A 606 51.90 -28.15 1.03
CA ALA A 606 51.05 -29.20 1.59
C ALA A 606 51.13 -30.52 0.78
N ASN A 607 51.15 -30.43 -0.55
CA ASN A 607 51.34 -31.57 -1.46
C ASN A 607 52.76 -32.14 -1.46
N ALA A 608 53.77 -31.34 -1.13
CA ALA A 608 55.14 -31.82 -0.93
C ALA A 608 55.29 -32.53 0.43
N SER A 609 54.61 -32.04 1.47
CA SER A 609 54.59 -32.68 2.79
C SER A 609 53.76 -33.97 2.84
N SER A 610 52.67 -34.09 2.07
CA SER A 610 51.91 -35.36 1.97
C SER A 610 52.68 -36.46 1.25
N LYS A 611 53.51 -36.11 0.25
CA LYS A 611 54.46 -37.02 -0.39
C LYS A 611 55.63 -37.43 0.52
N MET A 612 55.98 -36.60 1.51
CA MET A 612 57.00 -36.91 2.52
C MET A 612 56.43 -37.75 3.67
N ALA A 613 55.17 -37.55 4.05
CA ALA A 613 54.48 -38.35 5.05
C ALA A 613 54.16 -39.79 4.56
N GLY A 614 54.00 -39.98 3.25
CA GLY A 614 53.82 -41.31 2.65
C GLY A 614 55.05 -42.24 2.69
N SER A 615 56.24 -41.73 3.06
CA SER A 615 57.45 -42.55 3.16
C SER A 615 57.76 -43.01 4.61
N LEU A 616 56.83 -42.84 5.55
CA LEU A 616 57.01 -43.17 6.98
C LEU A 616 56.20 -44.41 7.43
N THR A 617 55.60 -45.18 6.52
CA THR A 617 54.82 -46.39 6.86
C THR A 617 55.59 -47.71 6.83
N ASP A 618 56.91 -47.73 6.63
CA ASP A 618 57.71 -48.96 6.82
C ASP A 618 58.71 -48.76 7.97
N GLY A 619 58.42 -49.43 9.08
CA GLY A 619 59.07 -49.22 10.37
C GLY A 619 60.48 -49.80 10.45
N LYS A 620 61.43 -48.99 10.94
CA LYS A 620 62.51 -49.42 11.84
C LYS A 620 63.15 -48.20 12.51
N VAL A 621 63.27 -48.24 13.83
CA VAL A 621 63.88 -47.21 14.69
C VAL A 621 65.28 -47.68 15.09
N GLU A 622 66.31 -46.85 14.86
CA GLU A 622 67.43 -46.53 15.79
C GLU A 622 68.50 -45.60 15.12
N PRO A 623 69.37 -44.91 15.90
CA PRO A 623 69.69 -43.49 15.65
C PRO A 623 71.08 -43.15 15.07
N ALA A 624 71.11 -41.94 14.50
CA ALA A 624 72.21 -40.96 14.36
C ALA A 624 73.57 -41.35 13.71
N LYS A 625 73.85 -40.78 12.52
CA LYS A 625 74.87 -39.71 12.32
C LYS A 625 74.95 -39.23 10.87
N ALA A 626 75.35 -37.97 10.72
CA ALA A 626 75.48 -37.22 9.49
C ALA A 626 76.38 -37.88 8.43
N THR A 627 75.92 -37.86 7.17
CA THR A 627 76.77 -37.70 5.99
C THR A 627 75.93 -37.20 4.83
N ALA A 628 76.46 -36.19 4.13
CA ALA A 628 75.89 -35.58 2.95
C ALA A 628 75.97 -36.53 1.75
N ALA A 629 74.86 -36.74 1.06
CA ALA A 629 74.85 -37.13 -0.35
C ALA A 629 73.56 -36.65 -1.03
N LYS A 630 73.75 -35.84 -2.06
CA LYS A 630 72.72 -35.30 -2.97
C LYS A 630 71.92 -36.43 -3.62
N GLN A 631 70.59 -36.31 -3.61
CA GLN A 631 69.75 -36.80 -4.71
C GLN A 631 69.13 -35.58 -5.43
N PRO A 632 69.07 -35.58 -6.76
CA PRO A 632 68.76 -34.39 -7.54
C PRO A 632 67.26 -34.09 -7.52
N PHE A 633 66.93 -32.86 -7.14
CA PHE A 633 65.64 -32.26 -7.44
C PHE A 633 65.56 -32.08 -8.97
N ASP A 634 64.61 -32.74 -9.62
CA ASP A 634 64.43 -32.67 -11.08
C ASP A 634 63.86 -31.28 -11.46
N ILE A 635 64.79 -30.40 -11.85
CA ILE A 635 64.53 -29.02 -12.25
C ILE A 635 63.71 -28.97 -13.56
N ALA A 636 63.67 -30.03 -14.37
CA ALA A 636 62.96 -29.98 -15.66
C ALA A 636 61.43 -29.96 -15.53
N LYS A 637 60.87 -30.64 -14.52
CA LYS A 637 59.41 -30.73 -14.30
C LYS A 637 58.84 -29.58 -13.46
N SER A 638 59.71 -28.85 -12.75
CA SER A 638 59.37 -27.66 -11.96
C SER A 638 59.77 -26.35 -12.66
N ALA A 639 60.69 -26.38 -13.63
CA ALA A 639 61.06 -25.21 -14.42
C ALA A 639 59.91 -24.59 -15.21
N GLY A 640 58.92 -25.37 -15.67
CA GLY A 640 57.74 -24.80 -16.37
C GLY A 640 56.88 -23.89 -15.48
N ILE A 641 56.73 -24.26 -14.20
CA ILE A 641 55.95 -23.48 -13.21
C ILE A 641 56.78 -22.30 -12.70
N PHE A 642 58.08 -22.49 -12.44
CA PHE A 642 58.97 -21.41 -12.03
C PHE A 642 59.25 -20.41 -13.16
N ALA A 643 59.34 -20.84 -14.42
CA ALA A 643 59.48 -19.95 -15.58
C ALA A 643 58.21 -19.12 -15.81
N ALA A 644 57.01 -19.71 -15.75
CA ALA A 644 55.76 -18.95 -15.91
C ALA A 644 55.55 -17.89 -14.80
N VAL A 645 55.89 -18.22 -13.54
CA VAL A 645 55.75 -17.31 -12.40
C VAL A 645 56.87 -16.24 -12.39
N SER A 646 58.11 -16.59 -12.75
CA SER A 646 59.22 -15.63 -12.85
C SER A 646 59.11 -14.71 -14.06
N VAL A 647 58.57 -15.18 -15.20
CA VAL A 647 58.28 -14.33 -16.36
C VAL A 647 57.14 -13.35 -16.05
N GLY A 648 56.09 -13.78 -15.34
CA GLY A 648 55.02 -12.89 -14.89
C GLY A 648 55.51 -11.75 -13.97
N ILE A 649 56.38 -12.06 -13.01
CA ILE A 649 56.98 -11.06 -12.12
C ILE A 649 57.99 -10.17 -12.86
N SER A 650 58.76 -10.72 -13.80
CA SER A 650 59.73 -9.97 -14.61
C SER A 650 59.06 -8.99 -15.58
N MET A 651 57.89 -9.34 -16.14
CA MET A 651 57.14 -8.48 -17.05
C MET A 651 56.50 -7.28 -16.31
N VAL A 652 56.01 -7.50 -15.09
CA VAL A 652 55.54 -6.43 -14.20
C VAL A 652 56.72 -5.52 -13.79
N SER A 653 57.88 -6.09 -13.48
CA SER A 653 59.09 -5.34 -13.14
C SER A 653 59.57 -4.46 -14.30
N ALA A 654 59.58 -4.98 -15.53
CA ALA A 654 59.93 -4.22 -16.73
C ALA A 654 58.95 -3.06 -16.99
N SER A 655 57.67 -3.27 -16.71
CA SER A 655 56.63 -2.23 -16.80
C SER A 655 56.88 -1.11 -15.78
N PHE A 656 57.21 -1.43 -14.53
CA PHE A 656 57.59 -0.44 -13.52
C PHE A 656 58.88 0.31 -13.88
N THR A 657 59.86 -0.36 -14.48
CA THR A 657 61.12 0.26 -14.93
C THR A 657 60.88 1.22 -16.10
N TYR A 658 60.02 0.85 -17.04
CA TYR A 658 59.59 1.70 -18.15
C TYR A 658 58.79 2.90 -17.67
N ILE A 659 57.84 2.70 -16.75
CA ILE A 659 57.06 3.78 -16.12
C ILE A 659 58.00 4.74 -15.36
N ALA A 660 58.94 4.21 -14.56
CA ALA A 660 59.92 5.03 -13.86
C ALA A 660 60.80 5.83 -14.84
N LYS A 661 61.36 5.19 -15.87
CA LYS A 661 62.16 5.86 -16.91
C LYS A 661 61.35 6.92 -17.66
N SER A 662 60.09 6.63 -17.98
CA SER A 662 59.17 7.56 -18.63
C SER A 662 58.85 8.76 -17.72
N LEU A 663 58.60 8.55 -16.42
CA LEU A 663 58.34 9.63 -15.47
C LEU A 663 59.57 10.51 -15.23
N PHE A 664 60.76 9.91 -15.10
CA PHE A 664 62.00 10.66 -14.92
C PHE A 664 62.44 11.42 -16.19
N SER A 665 62.02 10.97 -17.38
CA SER A 665 62.27 11.69 -18.65
C SER A 665 61.53 13.02 -18.78
N LEU A 666 60.49 13.28 -17.95
CA LEU A 666 59.69 14.51 -17.98
C LEU A 666 60.31 15.68 -17.20
N GLY A 667 61.48 15.51 -16.58
CA GLY A 667 62.15 16.57 -15.80
C GLY A 667 61.23 17.15 -14.72
N TRP A 668 61.22 18.47 -14.53
CA TRP A 668 60.41 19.16 -13.50
C TRP A 668 58.87 19.00 -13.66
N TRP A 669 58.38 18.55 -14.82
CA TRP A 669 56.95 18.37 -15.10
C TRP A 669 56.37 17.04 -14.61
N TRP A 670 57.19 16.15 -14.02
CA TRP A 670 56.72 14.87 -13.48
C TRP A 670 55.54 14.98 -12.48
N PRO A 671 55.39 16.03 -11.63
CA PRO A 671 54.22 16.16 -10.75
C PRO A 671 52.94 16.46 -11.53
N MET A 672 53.04 17.20 -12.66
CA MET A 672 51.90 17.48 -13.53
C MET A 672 51.43 16.21 -14.23
N ALA A 673 52.34 15.36 -14.68
CA ALA A 673 51.99 14.07 -15.26
C ALA A 673 51.29 13.15 -14.25
N LEU A 674 51.75 13.11 -12.99
CA LEU A 674 51.06 12.39 -11.92
C LEU A 674 49.67 12.95 -11.63
N PHE A 675 49.51 14.28 -11.63
CA PHE A 675 48.20 14.92 -11.47
C PHE A 675 47.25 14.57 -12.62
N VAL A 676 47.72 14.60 -13.88
CA VAL A 676 46.91 14.21 -15.04
C VAL A 676 46.50 12.74 -14.96
N ILE A 677 47.41 11.84 -14.59
CA ILE A 677 47.10 10.41 -14.39
C ILE A 677 46.06 10.24 -13.28
N PHE A 678 46.23 10.94 -12.14
CA PHE A 678 45.26 10.94 -11.05
C PHE A 678 43.90 11.45 -11.51
N ALA A 679 43.86 12.56 -12.25
CA ALA A 679 42.62 13.13 -12.78
C ALA A 679 41.95 12.22 -13.81
N VAL A 680 42.69 11.50 -14.64
CA VAL A 680 42.13 10.54 -15.61
C VAL A 680 41.56 9.30 -14.91
N ILE A 681 42.22 8.81 -13.86
CA ILE A 681 41.76 7.64 -13.09
C ILE A 681 40.56 7.99 -12.19
N SER A 682 40.66 9.10 -11.43
CA SER A 682 39.64 9.49 -10.45
C SER A 682 38.53 10.38 -11.02
N GLY A 683 38.80 11.11 -12.09
CA GLY A 683 37.87 12.09 -12.69
C GLY A 683 36.52 11.49 -13.08
N PRO A 684 36.47 10.39 -13.86
CA PRO A 684 35.21 9.75 -14.23
C PRO A 684 34.38 9.30 -13.02
N SER A 685 35.02 8.72 -12.00
CA SER A 685 34.34 8.30 -10.76
C SER A 685 33.81 9.49 -9.95
N MET A 686 34.57 10.59 -9.89
CA MET A 686 34.16 11.81 -9.20
C MET A 686 32.98 12.49 -9.90
N ILE A 687 32.98 12.54 -11.24
CA ILE A 687 31.87 13.09 -12.03
C ILE A 687 30.61 12.24 -11.83
N MET A 688 30.73 10.91 -11.89
CA MET A 688 29.59 10.01 -11.68
C MET A 688 29.03 10.14 -10.25
N ALA A 689 29.91 10.22 -9.25
CA ALA A 689 29.50 10.47 -7.87
C ALA A 689 28.82 11.84 -7.73
N TRP A 690 29.37 12.90 -8.32
CA TRP A 690 28.74 14.22 -8.31
C TRP A 690 27.32 14.21 -8.89
N PHE A 691 27.09 13.53 -10.01
CA PHE A 691 25.74 13.35 -10.57
C PHE A 691 24.82 12.55 -9.65
N LYS A 692 25.29 11.42 -9.09
CA LYS A 692 24.51 10.60 -8.15
C LYS A 692 24.15 11.36 -6.87
N LEU A 693 25.09 12.13 -6.32
CA LEU A 693 24.91 12.93 -5.11
C LEU A 693 23.87 14.05 -5.33
N ARG A 694 23.86 14.68 -6.51
CA ARG A 694 22.86 15.71 -6.86
C ARG A 694 21.47 15.15 -7.19
N ARG A 695 21.40 13.88 -7.60
CA ARG A 695 20.15 13.18 -7.90
C ARG A 695 19.61 12.37 -6.72
N ARG A 696 20.16 12.56 -5.51
CA ARG A 696 19.62 11.92 -4.30
C ARG A 696 18.17 12.36 -4.09
N SER A 697 17.30 11.38 -3.93
CA SER A 697 15.85 11.57 -3.95
C SER A 697 15.21 10.67 -2.91
N LEU A 698 14.36 11.23 -2.04
CA LEU A 698 13.58 10.47 -1.08
C LEU A 698 12.40 9.73 -1.76
N GLY A 699 11.94 10.17 -2.93
CA GLY A 699 10.79 9.58 -3.65
C GLY A 699 10.86 8.06 -3.82
N PRO A 700 11.87 7.50 -4.52
CA PRO A 700 11.99 6.05 -4.69
C PRO A 700 12.18 5.26 -3.39
N LEU A 701 12.63 5.91 -2.31
CA LEU A 701 12.73 5.28 -1.00
C LEU A 701 11.35 5.11 -0.39
N LEU A 702 10.49 6.14 -0.46
CA LEU A 702 9.13 6.07 0.09
C LEU A 702 8.17 5.30 -0.81
N ASP A 703 8.34 5.36 -2.14
CA ASP A 703 7.57 4.53 -3.08
C ASP A 703 7.73 3.05 -2.78
N ALA A 704 8.93 2.65 -2.34
CA ALA A 704 9.24 1.31 -1.89
C ALA A 704 8.53 0.93 -0.57
N SER A 705 8.19 1.92 0.26
CA SER A 705 7.37 1.79 1.48
C SER A 705 5.87 1.98 1.22
N GLY A 706 5.41 1.98 -0.04
CA GLY A 706 3.98 2.05 -0.39
C GLY A 706 3.41 3.45 -0.61
N TRP A 707 4.24 4.49 -0.55
CA TRP A 707 3.83 5.84 -0.96
C TRP A 707 3.72 5.95 -2.48
N ALA A 708 3.06 6.99 -2.97
CA ALA A 708 3.14 7.41 -4.37
C ALA A 708 3.62 8.86 -4.42
N VAL A 709 4.93 9.05 -4.56
CA VAL A 709 5.57 10.37 -4.54
C VAL A 709 5.67 10.93 -5.96
N ASN A 710 5.13 12.13 -6.20
CA ASN A 710 5.13 12.78 -7.53
C ASN A 710 6.49 13.39 -7.90
N THR A 711 7.09 14.10 -6.95
CA THR A 711 8.38 14.77 -7.15
C THR A 711 9.40 14.02 -6.33
N GLY A 712 10.58 13.72 -6.89
CA GLY A 712 11.57 12.85 -6.24
C GLY A 712 12.05 13.29 -4.85
N ALA A 713 11.57 14.41 -4.29
CA ALA A 713 11.91 14.86 -2.94
C ALA A 713 13.43 14.96 -2.77
N PRO A 714 14.09 15.88 -3.49
CA PRO A 714 15.53 15.92 -3.60
C PRO A 714 16.17 16.20 -2.26
N ILE A 715 17.21 15.45 -1.93
CA ILE A 715 18.03 15.67 -0.74
C ILE A 715 19.32 16.36 -1.20
N ASN A 716 19.44 17.66 -0.89
CA ASN A 716 20.66 18.40 -1.19
C ASN A 716 21.80 18.00 -0.23
N LEU A 717 23.05 18.37 -0.57
CA LEU A 717 24.22 17.95 0.21
C LEU A 717 24.25 18.54 1.63
N THR A 718 23.70 19.75 1.82
CA THR A 718 23.63 20.41 3.13
C THR A 718 22.65 19.72 4.07
N MET A 719 21.48 19.33 3.56
CA MET A 719 20.48 18.55 4.28
C MET A 719 20.97 17.11 4.50
N GLY A 720 21.65 16.50 3.53
CA GLY A 720 22.27 15.19 3.72
C GLY A 720 23.20 15.17 4.93
N LYS A 721 24.01 16.22 5.14
CA LYS A 721 24.88 16.30 6.33
C LYS A 721 24.11 16.35 7.66
N THR A 722 22.86 16.80 7.69
CA THR A 722 22.05 16.81 8.91
C THR A 722 21.32 15.49 9.15
N LEU A 723 21.13 14.67 8.12
CA LEU A 723 20.47 13.35 8.22
C LEU A 723 21.41 12.24 8.73
N THR A 724 22.72 12.47 8.68
CA THR A 724 23.71 11.58 9.28
C THR A 724 24.75 12.40 10.05
N ALA A 725 24.76 12.27 11.37
CA ALA A 725 25.82 12.85 12.19
C ALA A 725 26.95 11.83 12.37
N VAL A 726 28.20 12.30 12.23
CA VAL A 726 29.40 11.51 12.49
C VAL A 726 29.92 11.91 13.87
N GLY A 727 30.43 10.95 14.64
CA GLY A 727 31.07 11.22 15.93
C GLY A 727 32.23 12.20 15.76
N GLU A 728 32.03 13.43 16.23
CA GLU A 728 33.06 14.45 16.32
C GLU A 728 33.40 14.71 17.79
N MET A 729 34.66 15.05 18.04
CA MET A 729 35.08 15.43 19.39
C MET A 729 34.47 16.80 19.75
N PRO A 730 34.14 17.06 21.01
CA PRO A 730 33.73 18.38 21.48
C PRO A 730 34.74 19.46 21.06
N PRO A 731 34.30 20.71 20.78
CA PRO A 731 35.18 21.75 20.24
C PRO A 731 36.40 22.07 21.11
N ASP A 732 36.30 21.86 22.43
CA ASP A 732 37.39 22.10 23.39
C ASP A 732 38.13 20.83 23.83
N ALA A 733 37.92 19.70 23.13
CA ALA A 733 38.54 18.43 23.49
C ALA A 733 40.05 18.45 23.21
N GLN A 734 40.85 18.28 24.26
CA GLN A 734 42.30 18.09 24.12
C GLN A 734 42.59 16.63 23.73
N ARG A 735 43.17 16.43 22.55
CA ARG A 735 43.58 15.10 22.08
C ARG A 735 45.04 14.83 22.44
N SER A 736 45.27 13.91 23.37
CA SER A 736 46.60 13.30 23.54
C SER A 736 46.88 12.37 22.35
N LEU A 737 48.08 12.49 21.77
CA LEU A 737 48.62 11.56 20.77
C LEU A 737 49.59 10.55 21.40
N ASP A 738 49.63 10.49 22.73
CA ASP A 738 50.44 9.52 23.47
C ASP A 738 49.76 8.15 23.42
N ASP A 739 50.01 7.42 22.34
CA ASP A 739 49.52 6.06 22.13
C ASP A 739 50.54 5.06 22.71
N PRO A 740 50.24 4.34 23.82
CA PRO A 740 51.13 3.36 24.42
C PRO A 740 51.44 2.16 23.51
N TYR A 741 50.62 1.94 22.48
CA TYR A 741 50.82 0.89 21.47
C TYR A 741 51.26 1.43 20.10
N GLY A 742 51.44 2.75 20.00
CA GLY A 742 51.88 3.40 18.79
C GLY A 742 53.27 2.94 18.39
N LEU A 743 53.54 2.91 17.09
CA LEU A 743 54.90 2.79 16.54
C LEU A 743 55.93 3.65 17.31
N PRO A 744 55.68 4.94 17.62
CA PRO A 744 56.63 5.73 18.40
C PRO A 744 56.84 5.25 19.86
N ALA A 745 55.86 4.63 20.52
CA ALA A 745 56.03 4.06 21.86
C ALA A 745 56.88 2.77 21.81
N ARG A 746 56.69 1.92 20.79
CA ARG A 746 57.53 0.72 20.56
C ARG A 746 58.95 1.06 20.08
N LEU A 747 59.10 2.07 19.21
CA LEU A 747 60.40 2.62 18.81
C LEU A 747 61.05 3.51 19.89
N GLY A 748 60.28 3.93 20.89
CA GLY A 748 60.74 4.71 22.04
C GLY A 748 61.59 3.90 23.01
N HIS A 749 61.50 2.56 22.98
CA HIS A 749 62.43 1.71 23.71
C HIS A 749 63.85 1.85 23.13
N PRO A 750 64.87 2.12 23.99
CA PRO A 750 66.23 2.39 23.54
C PRO A 750 66.84 1.24 22.72
N ALA A 751 66.36 0.00 22.90
CA ALA A 751 66.78 -1.16 22.11
C ALA A 751 66.24 -1.14 20.67
N ALA A 752 64.96 -0.80 20.47
CA ALA A 752 64.35 -0.73 19.14
C ALA A 752 64.92 0.45 18.33
N ARG A 753 65.19 1.58 18.97
CA ARG A 753 65.84 2.73 18.34
C ARG A 753 67.29 2.41 17.92
N LYS A 754 68.05 1.71 18.77
CA LYS A 754 69.40 1.22 18.44
C LYS A 754 69.38 0.20 17.29
N PHE A 755 68.41 -0.71 17.28
CA PHE A 755 68.22 -1.66 16.20
C PHE A 755 67.88 -0.97 14.88
N LEU A 756 66.96 -0.02 14.88
CA LEU A 756 66.58 0.73 13.68
C LEU A 756 67.73 1.59 13.15
N VAL A 757 68.48 2.27 14.02
CA VAL A 757 69.68 3.03 13.63
C VAL A 757 70.77 2.10 13.11
N ALA A 758 70.96 0.92 13.68
CA ALA A 758 71.90 -0.08 13.19
C ALA A 758 71.49 -0.61 11.80
N VAL A 759 70.20 -0.92 11.60
CA VAL A 759 69.66 -1.34 10.30
C VAL A 759 69.82 -0.23 9.26
N LEU A 760 69.53 1.03 9.63
CA LEU A 760 69.71 2.18 8.75
C LEU A 760 71.19 2.42 8.41
N ALA A 761 72.09 2.27 9.38
CA ALA A 761 73.53 2.37 9.18
C ALA A 761 74.06 1.25 8.29
N VAL A 762 73.56 0.02 8.44
CA VAL A 762 73.90 -1.12 7.55
C VAL A 762 73.36 -0.87 6.14
N LEU A 763 72.14 -0.33 6.00
CA LEU A 763 71.56 0.04 4.71
C LEU A 763 72.33 1.19 4.03
N LEU A 764 72.76 2.19 4.80
CA LEU A 764 73.60 3.28 4.30
C LEU A 764 75.01 2.79 3.93
N LEU A 765 75.61 1.91 4.70
CA LEU A 765 76.92 1.31 4.40
C LEU A 765 76.85 0.37 3.20
N THR A 766 75.76 -0.39 3.03
CA THR A 766 75.54 -1.20 1.83
C THR A 766 75.24 -0.34 0.61
N ALA A 767 74.44 0.73 0.74
CA ALA A 767 74.21 1.68 -0.35
C ALA A 767 75.49 2.47 -0.73
N ALA A 768 76.30 2.88 0.25
CA ALA A 768 77.59 3.51 0.02
C ALA A 768 78.63 2.52 -0.53
N GLY A 769 78.58 1.25 -0.13
CA GLY A 769 79.39 0.18 -0.68
C GLY A 769 79.01 -0.13 -2.13
N ILE A 770 77.72 -0.17 -2.45
CA ILE A 770 77.21 -0.35 -3.83
C ILE A 770 77.53 0.89 -4.67
N GLY A 771 77.36 2.10 -4.14
CA GLY A 771 77.70 3.35 -4.81
C GLY A 771 79.20 3.54 -5.01
N GLY A 772 80.02 3.14 -4.04
CA GLY A 772 81.48 3.13 -4.14
C GLY A 772 81.99 2.06 -5.10
N TYR A 773 81.39 0.87 -5.10
CA TYR A 773 81.67 -0.18 -6.09
C TYR A 773 81.30 0.26 -7.51
N TRP A 774 80.16 0.92 -7.67
CA TRP A 774 79.71 1.50 -8.94
C TRP A 774 80.63 2.62 -9.42
N ALA A 775 81.03 3.54 -8.53
CA ALA A 775 81.98 4.60 -8.86
C ALA A 775 83.40 4.09 -9.19
N TRP A 776 83.79 2.92 -8.65
CA TRP A 776 85.13 2.36 -8.83
C TRP A 776 85.24 1.39 -10.02
N ARG A 777 84.16 0.68 -10.40
CA ARG A 777 84.17 -0.29 -11.52
C ARG A 777 83.28 0.07 -12.70
N GLY A 778 82.42 1.08 -12.60
CA GLY A 778 81.51 1.48 -13.68
C GLY A 778 80.35 0.51 -13.96
N GLU A 779 80.26 -0.63 -13.25
CA GLU A 779 79.18 -1.61 -13.37
C GLU A 779 78.67 -2.04 -11.98
N LEU A 780 77.36 -2.27 -11.86
CA LEU A 780 76.75 -2.79 -10.63
C LEU A 780 77.17 -4.25 -10.40
N PRO A 781 77.25 -4.73 -9.14
CA PRO A 781 77.73 -6.09 -8.81
C PRO A 781 76.83 -7.23 -9.32
N PHE A 782 75.72 -6.92 -9.99
CA PHE A 782 74.86 -7.87 -10.70
C PHE A 782 74.99 -7.56 -12.19
N GLY A 783 75.70 -8.42 -12.92
CA GLY A 783 76.09 -8.24 -14.32
C GLY A 783 74.90 -7.98 -15.25
N ILE A 784 74.58 -6.70 -15.45
CA ILE A 784 73.73 -6.20 -16.52
C ILE A 784 74.60 -5.24 -17.32
N ILE A 785 75.19 -5.75 -18.41
CA ILE A 785 75.96 -4.95 -19.36
C ILE A 785 74.96 -4.17 -20.23
N LEU A 786 74.89 -2.85 -20.02
CA LEU A 786 74.27 -1.91 -20.96
C LEU A 786 75.40 -1.24 -21.75
N GLY A 787 75.75 -1.82 -22.89
CA GLY A 787 76.73 -1.24 -23.80
C GLY A 787 76.21 0.06 -24.42
N GLN A 788 76.93 1.16 -24.23
CA GLN A 788 76.92 2.31 -25.13
C GLN A 788 78.35 2.62 -25.56
N GLN A 789 78.60 2.49 -26.87
CA GLN A 789 79.72 3.11 -27.56
C GLN A 789 79.53 4.62 -27.59
N GLU A 790 80.58 5.40 -27.31
CA GLU A 790 80.82 6.66 -28.02
C GLU A 790 82.32 6.94 -28.21
N THR A 791 82.68 7.08 -29.49
CA THR A 791 83.57 8.06 -30.13
C THR A 791 84.88 8.50 -29.47
N GLY A 792 86.00 8.29 -30.18
CA GLY A 792 87.24 9.03 -30.02
C GLY A 792 87.99 9.17 -31.35
N MET A 793 88.15 10.41 -31.84
CA MET A 793 89.05 10.77 -32.95
C MET A 793 90.53 10.50 -32.61
N PRO A 794 91.39 10.18 -33.59
CA PRO A 794 92.80 9.87 -33.35
C PRO A 794 93.75 11.06 -33.61
N LYS A 795 94.89 11.09 -32.93
CA LYS A 795 96.07 11.87 -33.32
C LYS A 795 97.33 11.01 -33.33
N ALA A 796 97.83 10.82 -34.56
CA ALA A 796 99.22 10.81 -35.03
C ALA A 796 100.32 10.06 -34.25
N GLY A 797 100.85 9.03 -34.94
CA GLY A 797 102.22 8.52 -34.84
C GLY A 797 102.57 7.83 -36.16
N ALA A 798 103.60 8.33 -36.84
CA ALA A 798 104.03 7.95 -38.18
C ALA A 798 104.70 6.57 -38.24
N ASP A 799 104.57 5.82 -39.35
CA ASP A 799 105.71 5.62 -40.25
C ASP A 799 105.33 5.04 -41.64
N SER A 800 106.07 5.54 -42.64
CA SER A 800 106.50 5.02 -43.96
C SER A 800 105.64 4.12 -44.88
N GLY A 801 105.52 4.57 -46.15
CA GLY A 801 105.79 3.70 -47.32
C GLY A 801 104.75 3.62 -48.46
N LYS A 802 104.87 4.50 -49.47
CA LYS A 802 104.64 4.38 -50.94
C LYS A 802 103.82 3.16 -51.47
N GLN A 803 102.91 3.23 -52.45
CA GLN A 803 102.97 3.89 -53.78
C GLN A 803 101.66 3.65 -54.58
N ASN A 804 101.25 4.63 -55.42
CA ASN A 804 100.44 4.59 -56.68
C ASN A 804 99.06 3.86 -56.71
N GLY A 805 97.98 4.30 -57.37
CA GLY A 805 97.71 5.36 -58.34
C GLY A 805 96.20 5.39 -58.72
N GLN A 806 95.79 6.50 -59.35
CA GLN A 806 94.48 6.87 -59.92
C GLN A 806 93.99 5.95 -61.10
N PRO A 807 92.80 6.15 -61.73
CA PRO A 807 91.42 6.07 -61.21
C PRO A 807 90.42 5.34 -62.18
N ALA A 808 89.16 5.19 -61.75
CA ALA A 808 87.91 5.19 -62.54
C ALA A 808 87.46 3.99 -63.42
N ARG A 809 86.11 3.82 -63.38
CA ARG A 809 85.14 3.19 -64.31
C ARG A 809 84.80 1.69 -64.23
N THR A 810 83.63 1.43 -63.63
CA THR A 810 82.44 0.71 -64.16
C THR A 810 82.63 -0.44 -65.16
N SER A 811 82.03 -1.62 -64.89
CA SER A 811 80.66 -1.97 -65.32
C SER A 811 80.25 -3.45 -65.10
N GLN A 812 78.96 -3.63 -64.82
CA GLN A 812 78.05 -4.80 -65.09
C GLN A 812 78.25 -6.08 -64.25
N SER A 813 77.23 -6.84 -63.84
CA SER A 813 75.77 -7.00 -64.10
C SER A 813 75.22 -7.95 -63.01
N GLY A 814 73.94 -8.10 -62.65
CA GLY A 814 72.63 -7.56 -63.04
C GLY A 814 71.51 -8.31 -62.27
N GLN A 815 70.30 -7.72 -62.27
CA GLN A 815 68.94 -8.32 -62.07
C GLN A 815 68.55 -8.96 -60.71
N ALA A 816 67.30 -8.91 -60.22
CA ALA A 816 66.01 -8.25 -60.53
C ALA A 816 65.06 -8.48 -59.31
N GLY A 817 64.28 -7.50 -58.82
CA GLY A 817 62.81 -7.31 -59.01
C GLY A 817 61.98 -7.90 -57.85
N GLN A 818 60.85 -7.40 -57.29
CA GLN A 818 59.85 -6.31 -57.45
C GLN A 818 59.09 -6.22 -56.07
N ASP A 819 58.71 -5.09 -55.45
CA ASP A 819 57.58 -4.14 -55.71
C ASP A 819 56.17 -4.79 -55.66
N THR A 820 55.09 -4.37 -54.96
CA THR A 820 54.43 -3.04 -54.74
C THR A 820 53.10 -3.23 -53.91
N VAL A 821 52.66 -2.32 -53.00
CA VAL A 821 51.58 -1.25 -53.06
C VAL A 821 50.12 -1.61 -52.63
N LYS A 822 49.66 -0.95 -51.54
CA LYS A 822 48.43 -0.12 -51.26
C LYS A 822 46.95 -0.58 -51.54
N THR A 823 46.14 -0.44 -50.46
CA THR A 823 44.70 0.03 -50.32
C THR A 823 43.50 -0.88 -50.71
N PRO A 824 42.26 -0.63 -50.17
CA PRO A 824 41.16 -1.58 -49.92
C PRO A 824 39.97 -1.46 -50.90
N PRO A 825 38.85 -2.22 -50.74
CA PRO A 825 37.58 -1.61 -50.34
C PRO A 825 36.57 -2.52 -49.58
N ALA A 826 35.37 -2.00 -49.35
CA ALA A 826 34.26 -2.48 -48.51
C ALA A 826 33.20 -3.38 -49.20
N SER A 827 32.32 -3.94 -48.35
CA SER A 827 30.84 -4.13 -48.50
C SER A 827 30.23 -5.55 -48.68
N ALA A 828 29.10 -5.73 -47.97
CA ALA A 828 27.90 -6.56 -48.22
C ALA A 828 27.70 -7.96 -47.52
N SER A 829 26.97 -7.95 -46.39
CA SER A 829 25.65 -8.57 -46.04
C SER A 829 25.29 -10.05 -46.40
N PRO A 830 24.16 -10.65 -45.91
CA PRO A 830 23.62 -10.85 -44.53
C PRO A 830 22.95 -12.26 -44.25
N SER A 831 22.42 -12.46 -43.02
CA SER A 831 21.25 -13.34 -42.63
C SER A 831 21.42 -14.88 -42.44
N PRO A 832 20.46 -15.62 -41.79
CA PRO A 832 19.50 -15.31 -40.71
C PRO A 832 19.25 -16.43 -39.62
N GLU A 833 18.47 -16.06 -38.59
CA GLU A 833 17.43 -16.76 -37.78
C GLU A 833 17.40 -18.30 -37.56
N ALA A 834 17.09 -18.73 -36.32
CA ALA A 834 15.84 -19.46 -36.02
C ALA A 834 15.55 -19.67 -34.51
N GLU A 835 14.26 -19.54 -34.24
CA GLU A 835 13.42 -19.62 -33.05
C GLU A 835 13.15 -21.06 -32.55
N LYS A 836 12.79 -21.25 -31.27
CA LYS A 836 11.86 -22.32 -30.85
C LYS A 836 11.25 -22.12 -29.46
N ASP A 837 10.02 -22.58 -29.37
CA ASP A 837 8.93 -22.23 -28.45
C ASP A 837 8.39 -23.49 -27.72
N LYS A 838 7.49 -23.28 -26.73
CA LYS A 838 6.56 -24.21 -26.00
C LYS A 838 7.05 -25.04 -24.79
N LYS A 839 6.34 -24.99 -23.63
CA LYS A 839 5.02 -25.63 -23.31
C LYS A 839 4.58 -25.48 -21.82
N GLN A 840 3.27 -25.66 -21.59
CA GLN A 840 2.45 -25.58 -20.35
C GLN A 840 2.53 -26.78 -19.37
N SER A 841 2.16 -26.57 -18.09
CA SER A 841 1.21 -27.38 -17.25
C SER A 841 1.06 -26.73 -15.84
N HIS A 842 -0.12 -26.31 -15.35
CA HIS A 842 -1.15 -27.05 -14.60
C HIS A 842 -0.66 -27.95 -13.43
N GLY A 843 -1.15 -27.68 -12.20
CA GLY A 843 -1.20 -28.68 -11.11
C GLY A 843 -0.97 -28.21 -9.67
N GLN A 844 -2.07 -27.81 -8.98
CA GLN A 844 -2.55 -28.38 -7.70
C GLN A 844 -1.86 -28.11 -6.34
N ALA A 845 -2.73 -27.86 -5.35
CA ALA A 845 -2.50 -27.71 -3.90
C ALA A 845 -2.07 -29.00 -3.17
N PRO A 846 -1.60 -28.90 -1.92
CA PRO A 846 -2.39 -29.40 -0.76
C PRO A 846 -2.32 -28.42 0.44
N ALA A 847 -3.40 -28.18 1.20
CA ALA A 847 -4.05 -29.02 2.22
C ALA A 847 -3.24 -29.15 3.53
N ALA A 848 -3.92 -28.75 4.60
CA ALA A 848 -3.50 -28.71 5.99
C ALA A 848 -3.36 -30.11 6.60
N GLU A 849 -2.42 -30.25 7.54
CA GLU A 849 -2.46 -31.32 8.53
C GLU A 849 -2.26 -30.74 9.93
N THR A 850 -3.16 -31.21 10.79
CA THR A 850 -3.30 -30.90 12.21
C THR A 850 -2.67 -32.07 12.94
N GLU A 851 -1.63 -31.86 13.75
CA GLU A 851 -1.21 -32.85 14.74
C GLU A 851 -1.19 -32.23 16.14
N LYS A 852 -2.18 -32.67 16.92
CA LYS A 852 -2.14 -32.72 18.38
C LYS A 852 -1.04 -33.69 18.80
N ASN A 853 -0.21 -33.31 19.76
CA ASN A 853 0.14 -34.27 20.81
C ASN A 853 0.42 -33.62 22.16
N SER A 854 -0.31 -34.15 23.14
CA SER A 854 -0.27 -33.93 24.58
C SER A 854 0.96 -34.60 25.22
N GLY A 855 1.47 -34.07 26.34
CA GLY A 855 2.53 -34.76 27.09
C GLY A 855 3.13 -34.01 28.29
N THR A 856 2.31 -33.82 29.31
CA THR A 856 2.51 -33.49 30.73
C THR A 856 3.87 -33.79 31.42
N SER A 857 4.23 -32.87 32.33
CA SER A 857 4.91 -33.03 33.63
C SER A 857 6.44 -33.19 33.74
N GLY A 858 7.07 -32.21 34.40
CA GLY A 858 8.38 -32.29 35.05
C GLY A 858 8.69 -31.02 35.85
N GLN A 859 8.31 -31.00 37.14
CA GLN A 859 8.62 -29.95 38.13
C GLN A 859 10.05 -30.17 38.75
N PRO A 860 10.59 -29.33 39.67
CA PRO A 860 11.67 -28.38 39.36
C PRO A 860 12.96 -28.47 40.24
N GLN A 861 13.95 -27.61 39.90
CA GLN A 861 15.02 -26.99 40.73
C GLN A 861 16.31 -27.78 41.07
N PRO A 862 17.45 -27.13 41.47
CA PRO A 862 17.76 -25.67 41.62
C PRO A 862 19.16 -25.23 41.08
N ALA A 863 19.52 -23.95 41.35
CA ALA A 863 20.85 -23.26 41.28
C ALA A 863 21.07 -22.38 40.03
N ALA A 864 21.61 -21.15 40.07
CA ALA A 864 22.18 -20.32 41.12
C ALA A 864 22.09 -18.82 40.71
N LYS A 865 22.13 -17.94 41.72
CA LYS A 865 22.24 -16.47 41.60
C LYS A 865 23.53 -16.05 40.90
N GLN A 866 23.46 -15.11 39.96
CA GLN A 866 24.52 -14.14 39.58
C GLN A 866 23.87 -13.01 38.76
N THR A 867 23.60 -11.86 39.41
CA THR A 867 24.31 -10.56 39.29
C THR A 867 24.00 -9.76 38.02
N GLY A 868 23.52 -8.53 38.24
CA GLY A 868 22.98 -7.61 37.23
C GLY A 868 23.94 -7.23 36.12
N GLY A 869 23.35 -6.99 34.94
CA GLY A 869 24.04 -6.55 33.73
C GLY A 869 23.92 -5.04 33.50
N PRO A 870 24.80 -4.48 32.65
CA PRO A 870 25.17 -3.05 32.61
C PRO A 870 24.24 -2.17 31.77
N LEU A 871 22.98 -2.58 31.56
CA LEU A 871 22.09 -1.91 30.59
C LEU A 871 21.33 -0.72 31.18
N SER A 872 21.19 -0.62 32.50
CA SER A 872 20.44 0.47 33.17
C SER A 872 21.21 1.79 33.30
N GLU A 873 22.53 1.82 33.06
CA GLU A 873 23.34 3.06 33.14
C GLU A 873 23.45 3.80 31.79
N LEU A 874 23.08 3.18 30.68
CA LEU A 874 23.16 3.78 29.33
C LEU A 874 22.02 4.77 29.04
N GLU A 875 20.90 4.66 29.76
CA GLU A 875 19.74 5.55 29.64
C GLU A 875 20.02 6.99 30.14
N ALA A 876 21.05 7.16 30.99
CA ALA A 876 21.39 8.44 31.60
C ALA A 876 22.31 9.35 30.75
N LEU A 877 22.83 8.87 29.60
CA LEU A 877 23.90 9.54 28.84
C LEU A 877 23.44 10.18 27.51
N LEU A 878 22.15 10.19 27.19
CA LEU A 878 21.63 10.80 25.95
C LEU A 878 21.08 12.21 26.23
N PRO A 879 21.42 13.24 25.42
CA PRO A 879 21.05 14.62 25.70
C PRO A 879 19.56 14.90 25.41
N GLY A 880 18.79 15.16 26.47
CA GLY A 880 17.42 15.69 26.41
C GLY A 880 17.37 17.21 26.25
N ARG A 881 16.36 17.70 25.51
CA ARG A 881 16.02 19.14 25.35
C ARG A 881 15.60 19.77 26.70
N PRO A 882 15.67 21.13 26.84
CA PRO A 882 15.62 21.79 28.14
C PRO A 882 14.19 21.82 28.72
N ALA A 883 14.06 21.35 29.95
CA ALA A 883 12.83 21.50 30.75
C ALA A 883 12.80 22.88 31.43
N SER A 884 11.61 23.47 31.41
CA SER A 884 11.22 24.77 31.95
C SER A 884 11.61 24.97 33.42
N ALA A 885 12.13 26.15 33.72
CA ALA A 885 12.48 26.58 35.07
C ALA A 885 11.23 26.71 35.96
N THR A 886 11.22 26.04 37.10
CA THR A 886 10.43 26.44 38.27
C THR A 886 11.30 26.16 39.50
N ALA A 887 11.67 27.24 40.18
CA ALA A 887 12.56 27.22 41.35
C ALA A 887 11.80 26.75 42.61
N PRO A 888 12.42 25.94 43.50
CA PRO A 888 11.92 25.74 44.85
C PRO A 888 12.66 26.64 45.86
N GLN A 889 11.88 27.27 46.76
CA GLN A 889 12.34 27.98 47.96
C GLN A 889 12.98 27.02 48.98
N PRO A 890 13.90 27.48 49.86
CA PRO A 890 14.52 26.65 50.89
C PRO A 890 13.67 26.54 52.16
N PRO A 891 13.87 25.50 52.99
CA PRO A 891 13.02 25.21 54.14
C PRO A 891 13.40 26.02 55.39
N GLU A 892 12.38 26.51 56.10
CA GLU A 892 12.48 27.04 57.46
C GLU A 892 12.79 25.93 58.46
N THR A 893 13.89 26.10 59.20
CA THR A 893 14.18 25.39 60.45
C THR A 893 13.45 26.07 61.61
N GLN A 894 12.54 25.36 62.27
CA GLN A 894 12.08 25.73 63.61
C GLN A 894 12.90 24.99 64.67
N SER A 895 13.61 25.75 65.51
CA SER A 895 13.88 25.37 66.90
C SER A 895 13.97 26.63 67.77
N LYS A 896 13.02 26.71 68.71
CA LYS A 896 12.84 27.67 69.83
C LYS A 896 12.26 29.04 69.52
#